data_AF-A0A6C0CCP4-F1
#
_entry.id   AF-A0A6C0CCP4-F1
#
_cell.length_a   1.000
_cell.length_b   1.000
_cell.length_c   1.000
_cell.angle_alpha   90.00
_cell.angle_beta   90.00
_cell.angle_gamma   90.00
#
_symmetry.space_group_name_H-M   'P 1'
#
loop_
_entity.id
_entity.type
_entity.pdbx_description
1 polymer ?
#
loop_
_entity_poly.entity_id
_entity_poly.type
_entity_poly.pdbx_seq_one_letter_code
_entity_poly.pdbx_strand_id
1 'polypeptide(L)'
;MTIHNKIFSFMTGESKNIYNTTIFHTNIFLRYQNIIFKELSGLVDNKKIVNIKKFDEMFYEIYDKYYNKFLEIKNSLDNNNNIIYKHIKNYLDDNEIYIVNDNYKKIFDTMVKQISRLNVLIIPHKKHNDELFIDLVRNILKSIYTKNFDKFKHCIINSIPCPHNDTIFIEQVKNGDFLFSDDDTENYKQILKNHPLFVRTKDDKNKETIKSNQNYIARIVYKYYTDCKIPSDLMCNIIAKAHKMFNSYFALLQKKIYAKKPSYLDKNAKFILPYFSHSRKLVNVDGIDCYRLTVGKYVADNFAEIMGDDAYKCLNRDNKTDYKKYAHLSHMKYSDNVKKISKGKNFIIKTGDNGGLYIDKNSKKIIDAYYVLVNKPPKSELDNLVLIEVNPIHDGRWHKVNFTYKIESDKNKPDPNKKVSIDLGIVNLMTIYDPNGEPKIIKGAHITNMNKRFNARIDKCKSEIAKLNPKFTQDMFKKVLFKRHNSIDNYLNNLVNWFVQTYKDCGTIIVGYNVGWKQKTNMGKKMNRKFYEIPYMKLVYKLRDKLAASNQKLEIINESYTSKCDSLALEEICRHTTYNGKRTMRGLFSSHPEEIYSSVSGKMIKANKKGVLLNADVNGAINIMRKWEETNGKEMKKIRGKNICNPQVVRVRDYVNVKKVN
;
A
#
# COMPACT_ATOMS: atom_id res chain seq x y z
N MET A 1 -9.42 -9.58 27.04
CA MET A 1 -8.42 -9.44 25.94
C MET A 1 -7.33 -10.47 26.21
N THR A 2 -6.90 -11.26 25.23
CA THR A 2 -5.87 -12.29 25.45
C THR A 2 -4.51 -11.66 25.81
N ILE A 3 -3.64 -12.40 26.50
CA ILE A 3 -2.26 -11.97 26.84
C ILE A 3 -1.55 -11.42 25.59
N HIS A 4 -1.59 -12.18 24.50
CA HIS A 4 -1.03 -11.81 23.19
C HIS A 4 -1.50 -10.42 22.72
N ASN A 5 -2.81 -10.16 22.81
CA ASN A 5 -3.36 -8.89 22.36
C ASN A 5 -2.93 -7.70 23.26
N LYS A 6 -2.79 -7.91 24.57
CA LYS A 6 -2.28 -6.86 25.48
C LYS A 6 -0.83 -6.52 25.16
N ILE A 7 0.04 -7.53 24.99
CA ILE A 7 1.44 -7.35 24.59
C ILE A 7 1.54 -6.64 23.24
N PHE A 8 0.84 -7.13 22.21
CA PHE A 8 0.88 -6.49 20.90
C PHE A 8 0.28 -5.07 20.91
N SER A 9 -0.75 -4.81 21.71
CA SER A 9 -1.30 -3.45 21.85
C SER A 9 -0.27 -2.49 22.45
N PHE A 10 0.45 -2.92 23.49
CA PHE A 10 1.56 -2.15 24.06
C PHE A 10 2.65 -1.88 23.00
N MET A 11 3.20 -2.95 22.41
CA MET A 11 4.31 -2.85 21.46
C MET A 11 3.95 -2.08 20.20
N THR A 12 2.73 -2.20 19.66
CA THR A 12 2.29 -1.42 18.50
C THR A 12 2.11 0.06 18.82
N GLY A 13 1.92 0.42 20.10
CA GLY A 13 1.98 1.80 20.59
C GLY A 13 3.42 2.34 20.56
N GLU A 14 4.38 1.55 21.05
CA GLU A 14 5.80 1.90 21.00
C GLU A 14 6.35 1.97 19.57
N SER A 15 5.92 1.05 18.71
CA SER A 15 6.21 1.07 17.29
C SER A 15 5.75 2.37 16.62
N LYS A 16 4.60 2.93 17.04
CA LYS A 16 4.14 4.23 16.55
C LYS A 16 5.07 5.37 16.97
N ASN A 17 5.64 5.32 18.17
CA ASN A 17 6.60 6.33 18.62
C ASN A 17 7.84 6.32 17.74
N ILE A 18 8.40 5.12 17.47
CA ILE A 18 9.54 4.95 16.56
C ILE A 18 9.20 5.42 15.14
N TYR A 19 8.01 5.09 14.65
CA TYR A 19 7.53 5.58 13.35
C TYR A 19 7.51 7.11 13.33
N ASN A 20 6.88 7.78 14.30
CA ASN A 20 6.79 9.23 14.34
C ASN A 20 8.18 9.89 14.43
N THR A 21 9.07 9.36 15.25
CA THR A 21 10.47 9.81 15.32
C THR A 21 11.17 9.64 13.97
N THR A 22 10.94 8.51 13.29
CA THR A 22 11.47 8.27 11.94
C THR A 22 10.92 9.27 10.94
N ILE A 23 9.62 9.58 10.96
CA ILE A 23 9.00 10.61 10.10
C ILE A 23 9.64 11.97 10.36
N PHE A 24 9.82 12.35 11.63
CA PHE A 24 10.44 13.60 12.04
C PHE A 24 11.85 13.75 11.45
N HIS A 25 12.73 12.80 11.74
CA HIS A 25 14.11 12.85 11.27
C HIS A 25 14.25 12.66 9.77
N THR A 26 13.36 11.89 9.13
CA THR A 26 13.35 11.75 7.66
C THR A 26 12.98 13.06 6.99
N ASN A 27 12.04 13.84 7.55
CA ASN A 27 11.70 15.16 6.99
C ASN A 27 12.86 16.15 7.10
N ILE A 28 13.58 16.17 8.22
CA ILE A 28 14.80 16.98 8.39
C ILE A 28 15.87 16.53 7.40
N PHE A 29 16.11 15.21 7.32
CA PHE A 29 17.08 14.64 6.41
C PHE A 29 16.76 14.99 4.95
N LEU A 30 15.51 14.80 4.49
CA LEU A 30 15.12 15.14 3.12
C LEU A 30 15.27 16.63 2.81
N ARG A 31 15.07 17.51 3.80
CA ARG A 31 15.22 18.96 3.66
C ARG A 31 16.68 19.37 3.49
N TYR A 32 17.59 18.79 4.27
CA TYR A 32 18.98 19.24 4.33
C TYR A 32 20.00 18.30 3.69
N GLN A 33 19.61 17.09 3.24
CA GLN A 33 20.55 16.08 2.77
C GLN A 33 21.53 16.61 1.72
N ASN A 34 21.05 17.35 0.71
CA ASN A 34 21.93 17.82 -0.36
C ASN A 34 22.93 18.87 0.17
N ILE A 35 22.50 19.73 1.10
CA ILE A 35 23.35 20.73 1.74
C ILE A 35 24.39 20.04 2.65
N ILE A 36 23.97 19.04 3.42
CA ILE A 36 24.88 18.23 4.25
C ILE A 36 25.93 17.54 3.38
N PHE A 37 25.52 16.89 2.27
CA PHE A 37 26.46 16.24 1.36
C PHE A 37 27.34 17.25 0.61
N LYS A 38 26.86 18.46 0.32
CA LYS A 38 27.68 19.54 -0.23
C LYS A 38 28.79 19.98 0.75
N GLU A 39 28.44 20.22 2.02
CA GLU A 39 29.44 20.54 3.05
C GLU A 39 30.46 19.41 3.20
N LEU A 40 30.02 18.15 3.20
CA LEU A 40 30.91 16.99 3.25
C LEU A 40 31.83 16.90 2.02
N SER A 41 31.32 17.22 0.81
CA SER A 41 32.13 17.29 -0.40
C SER A 41 33.26 18.31 -0.23
N GLY A 42 32.96 19.52 0.23
CA GLY A 42 33.99 20.52 0.48
C GLY A 42 35.02 20.09 1.54
N LEU A 43 34.64 19.29 2.54
CA LEU A 43 35.58 18.73 3.51
C LEU A 43 36.45 17.62 2.93
N VAL A 44 35.93 16.84 1.98
CA VAL A 44 36.69 15.85 1.21
C VAL A 44 37.69 16.54 0.29
N ASP A 45 37.25 17.55 -0.46
CA ASP A 45 38.10 18.31 -1.40
C ASP A 45 39.26 19.00 -0.67
N ASN A 46 38.99 19.53 0.53
CA ASN A 46 39.99 20.14 1.42
C ASN A 46 40.80 19.12 2.24
N LYS A 47 40.72 17.82 1.94
CA LYS A 47 41.45 16.72 2.62
C LYS A 47 41.23 16.62 4.14
N LYS A 48 40.17 17.23 4.68
CA LYS A 48 39.79 17.10 6.10
C LYS A 48 39.09 15.76 6.40
N ILE A 49 38.46 15.17 5.39
CA ILE A 49 37.91 13.80 5.44
C ILE A 49 38.80 12.90 4.59
N VAL A 50 39.53 12.00 5.26
CA VAL A 50 40.49 11.09 4.60
C VAL A 50 39.98 9.65 4.51
N ASN A 51 38.94 9.29 5.25
CA ASN A 51 38.37 7.95 5.25
C ASN A 51 36.87 7.98 5.59
N ILE A 52 36.22 6.83 5.40
CA ILE A 52 34.78 6.66 5.62
C ILE A 52 34.34 6.84 7.08
N LYS A 53 35.19 6.45 8.05
CA LYS A 53 34.88 6.63 9.47
C LYS A 53 34.76 8.12 9.82
N LYS A 54 35.74 8.92 9.40
CA LYS A 54 35.70 10.38 9.60
C LYS A 54 34.55 11.01 8.82
N PHE A 55 34.24 10.50 7.62
CA PHE A 55 33.08 10.93 6.86
C PHE A 55 31.77 10.74 7.64
N ASP A 56 31.57 9.57 8.24
CA ASP A 56 30.37 9.29 9.03
C ASP A 56 30.29 10.16 10.30
N GLU A 57 31.40 10.33 11.01
CA GLU A 57 31.49 11.22 12.18
C GLU A 57 31.05 12.65 11.81
N MET A 58 31.66 13.23 10.77
CA MET A 58 31.33 14.57 10.27
C MET A 58 29.88 14.65 9.76
N PHE A 59 29.36 13.58 9.14
CA PHE A 59 27.97 13.55 8.71
C PHE A 59 27.00 13.77 9.89
N TYR A 60 27.21 13.09 11.02
CA TYR A 60 26.32 13.24 12.18
C TYR A 60 26.49 14.59 12.88
N GLU A 61 27.71 15.14 12.95
CA GLU A 61 27.94 16.49 13.49
C GLU A 61 27.23 17.56 12.64
N ILE A 62 27.37 17.50 11.32
CA ILE A 62 26.70 18.42 10.41
C ILE A 62 25.18 18.21 10.48
N TYR A 63 24.71 16.96 10.57
CA TYR A 63 23.28 16.69 10.76
C TYR A 63 22.74 17.35 12.04
N ASP A 64 23.45 17.25 13.17
CA ASP A 64 23.04 17.88 14.44
C ASP A 64 22.91 19.40 14.31
N LYS A 65 23.85 20.05 13.61
CA LYS A 65 23.79 21.48 13.29
C LYS A 65 22.48 21.82 12.55
N TYR A 66 22.12 21.03 11.53
CA TYR A 66 20.88 21.24 10.78
C TYR A 66 19.61 20.83 11.55
N TYR A 67 19.71 19.85 12.44
CA TYR A 67 18.64 19.48 13.36
C TYR A 67 18.31 20.65 14.30
N ASN A 68 19.32 21.27 14.92
CA ASN A 68 19.13 22.44 15.78
C ASN A 68 18.57 23.63 15.00
N LYS A 69 19.13 23.90 13.80
CA LYS A 69 18.58 24.89 12.87
C LYS A 69 17.10 24.64 12.59
N PHE A 70 16.71 23.40 12.31
CA PHE A 70 15.32 23.05 12.04
C PHE A 70 14.41 23.30 13.26
N LEU A 71 14.87 22.94 14.46
CA LEU A 71 14.12 23.17 15.69
C LEU A 71 13.84 24.66 15.94
N GLU A 72 14.81 25.53 15.64
CA GLU A 72 14.66 26.99 15.73
C GLU A 72 13.55 27.51 14.80
N ILE A 73 13.40 26.94 13.59
CA ILE A 73 12.56 27.52 12.54
C ILE A 73 11.25 26.78 12.25
N LYS A 74 11.06 25.53 12.71
CA LYS A 74 9.95 24.67 12.26
C LYS A 74 8.55 25.29 12.43
N ASN A 75 8.30 26.00 13.53
CA ASN A 75 7.00 26.62 13.80
C ASN A 75 6.78 27.84 12.88
N SER A 76 7.83 28.64 12.70
CA SER A 76 7.84 29.76 11.76
C SER A 76 7.66 29.32 10.32
N LEU A 77 8.24 28.17 9.93
CA LEU A 77 8.13 27.60 8.59
C LEU A 77 6.67 27.31 8.24
N ASP A 78 5.96 26.59 9.11
CA ASP A 78 4.55 26.24 8.88
C ASP A 78 3.65 27.49 8.85
N ASN A 79 3.86 28.43 9.78
CA ASN A 79 3.11 29.67 9.84
C ASN A 79 3.33 30.55 8.59
N ASN A 80 4.59 30.83 8.26
CA ASN A 80 4.94 31.66 7.11
C ASN A 80 4.48 31.02 5.81
N ASN A 81 4.60 29.69 5.66
CA ASN A 81 4.10 28.99 4.49
C ASN A 81 2.60 29.20 4.29
N ASN A 82 1.79 29.15 5.36
CA ASN A 82 0.35 29.39 5.26
C ASN A 82 0.03 30.84 4.87
N ILE A 83 0.72 31.82 5.46
CA ILE A 83 0.55 33.24 5.15
C ILE A 83 0.92 33.51 3.68
N ILE A 84 2.11 33.09 3.26
CA ILE A 84 2.64 33.29 1.91
C ILE A 84 1.73 32.60 0.89
N TYR A 85 1.30 31.35 1.16
CA TYR A 85 0.41 30.62 0.27
C TYR A 85 -0.93 31.35 0.09
N LYS A 86 -1.52 31.86 1.18
CA LYS A 86 -2.79 32.60 1.12
C LYS A 86 -2.63 33.90 0.32
N HIS A 87 -1.53 34.63 0.54
CA HIS A 87 -1.24 35.87 -0.19
C HIS A 87 -1.07 35.63 -1.68
N ILE A 88 -0.22 34.66 -2.06
CA ILE A 88 0.00 34.28 -3.46
C ILE A 88 -1.31 33.84 -4.10
N LYS A 89 -2.09 33.00 -3.40
CA LYS A 89 -3.34 32.49 -3.94
C LYS A 89 -4.35 33.60 -4.20
N ASN A 90 -4.56 34.50 -3.23
CA ASN A 90 -5.45 35.64 -3.40
C ASN A 90 -4.99 36.53 -4.56
N TYR A 91 -3.69 36.84 -4.64
CA TYR A 91 -3.16 37.63 -5.75
C TYR A 91 -3.46 37.00 -7.12
N LEU A 92 -3.27 35.69 -7.26
CA LEU A 92 -3.56 34.99 -8.52
C LEU A 92 -5.05 34.95 -8.82
N ASP A 93 -5.90 34.66 -7.82
CA ASP A 93 -7.34 34.55 -7.98
C ASP A 93 -7.98 35.93 -8.29
N ASP A 94 -7.62 36.98 -7.55
CA ASP A 94 -8.18 38.34 -7.70
C ASP A 94 -7.82 39.00 -9.03
N ASN A 95 -6.71 38.59 -9.66
CA ASN A 95 -6.23 39.11 -10.94
C ASN A 95 -6.43 38.11 -12.09
N GLU A 96 -7.07 36.96 -11.84
CA GLU A 96 -7.29 35.88 -12.82
C GLU A 96 -6.00 35.38 -13.52
N ILE A 97 -4.87 35.34 -12.80
CA ILE A 97 -3.54 35.03 -13.35
C ILE A 97 -3.26 33.53 -13.31
N TYR A 98 -2.82 32.99 -14.44
CA TYR A 98 -2.20 31.66 -14.53
C TYR A 98 -0.67 31.79 -14.58
N ILE A 99 0.03 31.07 -13.71
CA ILE A 99 1.49 31.01 -13.74
C ILE A 99 1.93 30.14 -14.93
N VAL A 100 2.71 30.74 -15.82
CA VAL A 100 3.33 30.15 -17.03
C VAL A 100 4.81 30.54 -17.10
N ASN A 101 5.58 30.06 -18.09
CA ASN A 101 7.02 30.31 -18.17
C ASN A 101 7.33 31.81 -18.22
N ASP A 102 6.65 32.54 -19.10
CA ASP A 102 6.97 33.93 -19.45
C ASP A 102 6.68 34.92 -18.31
N ASN A 103 5.69 34.63 -17.47
CA ASN A 103 5.30 35.52 -16.37
C ASN A 103 5.87 35.11 -15.00
N TYR A 104 6.47 33.93 -14.86
CA TYR A 104 6.93 33.39 -13.58
C TYR A 104 7.87 34.34 -12.85
N LYS A 105 8.92 34.84 -13.51
CA LYS A 105 9.94 35.70 -12.89
C LYS A 105 9.32 37.00 -12.35
N LYS A 106 8.48 37.64 -13.16
CA LYS A 106 7.76 38.86 -12.78
C LYS A 106 6.85 38.61 -11.56
N ILE A 107 6.12 37.49 -11.54
CA ILE A 107 5.27 37.12 -10.41
C ILE A 107 6.13 36.86 -9.16
N PHE A 108 7.23 36.11 -9.29
CA PHE A 108 8.15 35.84 -8.18
C PHE A 108 8.66 37.14 -7.54
N ASP A 109 9.22 38.04 -8.35
CA ASP A 109 9.75 39.33 -7.89
C ASP A 109 8.65 40.19 -7.24
N THR A 110 7.45 40.18 -7.82
CA THR A 110 6.29 40.89 -7.26
C THR A 110 5.88 40.33 -5.90
N MET A 111 5.80 39.01 -5.76
CA MET A 111 5.42 38.35 -4.51
C MET A 111 6.47 38.60 -3.42
N VAL A 112 7.76 38.50 -3.74
CA VAL A 112 8.84 38.84 -2.80
C VAL A 112 8.74 40.32 -2.36
N LYS A 113 8.46 41.24 -3.30
CA LYS A 113 8.33 42.67 -2.97
C LYS A 113 7.08 42.99 -2.14
N GLN A 114 5.93 42.37 -2.45
CA GLN A 114 4.70 42.62 -1.71
C GLN A 114 4.76 42.02 -0.30
N ILE A 115 5.17 40.76 -0.19
CA ILE A 115 5.16 40.05 1.10
C ILE A 115 6.19 40.63 2.06
N SER A 116 7.35 41.08 1.57
CA SER A 116 8.35 41.76 2.41
C SER A 116 7.81 43.03 3.08
N ARG A 117 6.81 43.69 2.48
CA ARG A 117 6.15 44.89 3.05
C ARG A 117 5.07 44.58 4.07
N LEU A 118 4.56 43.35 4.11
CA LEU A 118 3.47 42.98 5.04
C LEU A 118 3.94 42.95 6.49
N ASN A 119 5.23 42.72 6.74
CA ASN A 119 5.82 42.59 8.08
C ASN A 119 5.09 41.60 9.01
N VAL A 120 4.46 40.56 8.44
CA VAL A 120 3.69 39.52 9.17
C VAL A 120 4.45 38.20 9.32
N LEU A 121 5.62 38.08 8.69
CA LEU A 121 6.41 36.86 8.70
C LEU A 121 7.20 36.73 10.01
N ILE A 122 7.18 35.54 10.60
CA ILE A 122 7.94 35.25 11.81
C ILE A 122 9.32 34.78 11.37
N ILE A 123 10.36 35.59 11.57
CA ILE A 123 11.74 35.27 11.21
C ILE A 123 12.62 35.45 12.47
N PRO A 124 12.93 34.37 13.20
CA PRO A 124 13.67 34.47 14.48
C PRO A 124 15.03 35.16 14.34
N HIS A 125 15.74 34.93 13.22
CA HIS A 125 17.01 35.56 12.91
C HIS A 125 17.13 35.82 11.41
N LYS A 126 17.78 36.94 11.02
CA LYS A 126 17.99 37.32 9.61
C LYS A 126 18.66 36.21 8.78
N LYS A 127 19.53 35.39 9.39
CA LYS A 127 20.18 34.23 8.74
C LYS A 127 19.20 33.19 8.19
N HIS A 128 17.93 33.21 8.60
CA HIS A 128 16.89 32.31 8.13
C HIS A 128 15.96 32.92 7.08
N ASN A 129 16.19 34.16 6.65
CA ASN A 129 15.30 34.87 5.72
C ASN A 129 15.05 34.09 4.43
N ASP A 130 16.09 33.50 3.84
CA ASP A 130 15.94 32.73 2.60
C ASP A 130 15.00 31.54 2.80
N GLU A 131 15.23 30.74 3.84
CA GLU A 131 14.46 29.51 4.09
C GLU A 131 13.04 29.77 4.60
N LEU A 132 12.84 30.85 5.38
CA LEU A 132 11.54 31.21 5.98
C LEU A 132 10.71 32.17 5.14
N PHE A 133 11.23 32.65 4.01
CA PHE A 133 10.54 33.57 3.13
C PHE A 133 10.79 33.29 1.65
N ILE A 134 11.99 33.58 1.13
CA ILE A 134 12.27 33.56 -0.31
C ILE A 134 12.04 32.17 -0.92
N ASP A 135 12.54 31.13 -0.26
CA ASP A 135 12.39 29.74 -0.68
C ASP A 135 10.93 29.28 -0.59
N LEU A 136 10.16 29.76 0.40
CA LEU A 136 8.73 29.43 0.51
C LEU A 136 7.95 30.03 -0.66
N VAL A 137 8.21 31.29 -1.03
CA VAL A 137 7.61 31.93 -2.21
C VAL A 137 7.95 31.11 -3.47
N ARG A 138 9.24 30.76 -3.65
CA ARG A 138 9.70 29.97 -4.81
C ARG A 138 8.99 28.62 -4.89
N ASN A 139 8.93 27.88 -3.78
CA ASN A 139 8.35 26.55 -3.70
C ASN A 139 6.83 26.56 -3.94
N ILE A 140 6.11 27.55 -3.41
CA ILE A 140 4.67 27.70 -3.62
C ILE A 140 4.37 28.00 -5.10
N LEU A 141 5.07 28.97 -5.69
CA LEU A 141 4.90 29.30 -7.10
C LEU A 141 5.28 28.13 -8.02
N LYS A 142 6.39 27.42 -7.73
CA LYS A 142 6.78 26.19 -8.44
C LYS A 142 5.68 25.13 -8.37
N SER A 143 5.08 24.93 -7.19
CA SER A 143 3.99 23.96 -7.02
C SER A 143 2.74 24.33 -7.83
N ILE A 144 2.37 25.62 -7.88
CA ILE A 144 1.21 26.10 -8.64
C ILE A 144 1.49 25.97 -10.15
N TYR A 145 2.66 26.41 -10.61
CA TYR A 145 3.11 26.25 -12.00
C TYR A 145 3.09 24.78 -12.44
N THR A 146 3.66 23.87 -11.64
CA THR A 146 3.73 22.43 -11.98
C THR A 146 2.33 21.85 -12.19
N LYS A 147 1.38 22.23 -11.33
CA LYS A 147 -0.02 21.82 -11.44
C LYS A 147 -0.67 22.37 -12.72
N ASN A 148 -0.36 23.61 -13.10
CA ASN A 148 -0.84 24.19 -14.35
C ASN A 148 -0.26 23.44 -15.56
N PHE A 149 1.05 23.24 -15.60
CA PHE A 149 1.73 22.52 -16.67
C PHE A 149 1.15 21.11 -16.89
N ASP A 150 0.97 20.33 -15.82
CA ASP A 150 0.37 18.99 -15.90
C ASP A 150 -1.10 19.03 -16.35
N LYS A 151 -1.87 20.04 -15.94
CA LYS A 151 -3.27 20.21 -16.36
C LYS A 151 -3.37 20.51 -17.86
N PHE A 152 -2.52 21.41 -18.37
CA PHE A 152 -2.45 21.72 -19.80
C PHE A 152 -2.01 20.50 -20.61
N LYS A 153 -0.98 19.78 -20.15
CA LYS A 153 -0.51 18.54 -20.77
C LYS A 153 -1.63 17.50 -20.88
N HIS A 154 -2.41 17.32 -19.81
CA HIS A 154 -3.57 16.45 -19.83
C HIS A 154 -4.65 16.90 -20.83
N CYS A 155 -4.96 18.20 -20.86
CA CYS A 155 -5.92 18.76 -21.82
C CYS A 155 -5.48 18.49 -23.28
N ILE A 156 -4.21 18.74 -23.60
CA ILE A 156 -3.64 18.51 -24.93
C ILE A 156 -3.70 17.03 -25.32
N ILE A 157 -3.24 16.11 -24.45
CA ILE A 157 -3.22 14.67 -24.74
C ILE A 157 -4.63 14.10 -24.97
N ASN A 158 -5.64 14.64 -24.29
CA ASN A 158 -7.02 14.15 -24.37
C ASN A 158 -7.93 14.99 -25.26
N SER A 159 -7.39 15.95 -26.01
CA SER A 159 -8.15 16.87 -26.87
C SER A 159 -9.29 17.60 -26.13
N ILE A 160 -9.03 18.00 -24.88
CA ILE A 160 -9.96 18.77 -24.04
C ILE A 160 -9.57 20.26 -24.12
N PRO A 161 -10.53 21.20 -24.18
CA PRO A 161 -10.23 22.63 -24.11
C PRO A 161 -9.37 22.99 -22.90
N CYS A 162 -8.30 23.76 -23.12
CA CYS A 162 -7.43 24.24 -22.05
C CYS A 162 -8.12 25.36 -21.24
N PRO A 163 -7.80 25.51 -19.94
CA PRO A 163 -8.43 26.53 -19.09
C PRO A 163 -8.09 27.98 -19.46
N HIS A 164 -6.97 28.21 -20.15
CA HIS A 164 -6.51 29.51 -20.62
C HIS A 164 -5.89 29.33 -22.01
N ASN A 165 -6.02 30.34 -22.87
CA ASN A 165 -5.64 30.30 -24.28
C ASN A 165 -4.29 31.00 -24.54
N ASP A 166 -3.27 30.64 -23.77
CA ASP A 166 -1.90 31.14 -23.99
C ASP A 166 -1.22 30.24 -25.03
N THR A 167 -1.11 30.73 -26.26
CA THR A 167 -0.59 29.94 -27.39
C THR A 167 0.88 29.57 -27.20
N ILE A 168 1.68 30.45 -26.61
CA ILE A 168 3.11 30.23 -26.36
C ILE A 168 3.27 29.14 -25.30
N PHE A 169 2.54 29.26 -24.19
CA PHE A 169 2.61 28.26 -23.12
C PHE A 169 2.07 26.90 -23.56
N ILE A 170 1.01 26.86 -24.37
CA ILE A 170 0.51 25.61 -24.96
C ILE A 170 1.60 24.94 -25.80
N GLU A 171 2.34 25.70 -26.59
CA GLU A 171 3.44 25.16 -27.41
C GLU A 171 4.60 24.65 -26.55
N GLN A 172 5.01 25.43 -25.54
CA GLN A 172 6.00 25.00 -24.53
C GLN A 172 5.59 23.68 -23.85
N VAL A 173 4.30 23.52 -23.48
CA VAL A 173 3.80 22.29 -22.87
C VAL A 173 3.83 21.11 -23.85
N LYS A 174 3.54 21.32 -25.13
CA LYS A 174 3.67 20.28 -26.17
C LYS A 174 5.12 19.82 -26.34
N ASN A 175 6.05 20.78 -26.37
CA ASN A 175 7.49 20.53 -26.53
C ASN A 175 8.12 19.95 -25.26
N GLY A 176 7.46 20.08 -24.10
CA GLY A 176 7.98 19.59 -22.83
C GLY A 176 8.90 20.58 -22.13
N ASP A 177 8.84 21.86 -22.50
CA ASP A 177 9.68 22.96 -21.99
C ASP A 177 9.27 23.37 -20.56
N PHE A 178 9.57 22.48 -19.61
CA PHE A 178 9.25 22.68 -18.21
C PHE A 178 10.25 23.64 -17.55
N LEU A 179 9.74 24.72 -16.94
CA LEU A 179 10.56 25.80 -16.38
C LEU A 179 11.50 25.35 -15.26
N PHE A 180 11.14 24.30 -14.51
CA PHE A 180 11.93 23.83 -13.38
C PHE A 180 12.53 22.45 -13.67
N SER A 181 13.50 22.37 -14.58
CA SER A 181 14.23 21.12 -14.83
C SER A 181 14.73 20.52 -13.50
N ASP A 182 14.67 19.20 -13.39
CA ASP A 182 15.20 18.47 -12.22
C ASP A 182 16.75 18.49 -12.18
N ASP A 183 17.40 19.01 -13.23
CA ASP A 183 18.85 18.98 -13.44
C ASP A 183 19.63 20.12 -12.75
N ASP A 184 18.97 21.17 -12.25
CA ASP A 184 19.67 22.37 -11.73
C ASP A 184 20.22 22.22 -10.30
N THR A 185 20.04 21.07 -9.65
CA THR A 185 20.67 20.80 -8.33
C THR A 185 21.58 19.60 -8.39
N GLU A 186 22.89 19.84 -8.36
CA GLU A 186 23.91 18.80 -8.23
C GLU A 186 23.58 17.85 -7.07
N ASN A 187 23.56 16.55 -7.36
CA ASN A 187 23.37 15.51 -6.35
C ASN A 187 24.72 15.17 -5.70
N TYR A 188 25.10 15.95 -4.67
CA TYR A 188 26.39 15.79 -3.99
C TYR A 188 26.61 14.40 -3.40
N LYS A 189 25.54 13.72 -2.98
CA LYS A 189 25.67 12.33 -2.52
C LYS A 189 26.14 11.41 -3.63
N GLN A 190 25.63 11.58 -4.85
CA GLN A 190 26.01 10.77 -5.99
C GLN A 190 27.43 11.11 -6.46
N ILE A 191 27.80 12.40 -6.45
CA ILE A 191 29.18 12.85 -6.71
C ILE A 191 30.15 12.19 -5.74
N LEU A 192 29.87 12.31 -4.43
CA LEU A 192 30.69 11.70 -3.38
C LEU A 192 30.79 10.17 -3.50
N LYS A 193 29.71 9.47 -3.89
CA LYS A 193 29.77 8.02 -4.10
C LYS A 193 30.76 7.59 -5.19
N ASN A 194 30.98 8.46 -6.18
CA ASN A 194 31.91 8.22 -7.28
C ASN A 194 33.34 8.70 -6.96
N HIS A 195 33.55 9.35 -5.81
CA HIS A 195 34.85 9.85 -5.41
C HIS A 195 35.82 8.69 -5.05
N PRO A 196 37.11 8.73 -5.46
CA PRO A 196 38.07 7.64 -5.23
C PRO A 196 38.18 7.15 -3.77
N LEU A 197 37.99 8.05 -2.80
CA LEU A 197 37.99 7.70 -1.38
C LEU A 197 36.89 6.69 -1.01
N PHE A 198 35.75 6.68 -1.71
CA PHE A 198 34.56 5.92 -1.32
C PHE A 198 34.14 4.84 -2.33
N VAL A 199 34.82 4.77 -3.48
CA VAL A 199 34.61 3.71 -4.48
C VAL A 199 35.32 2.42 -4.04
N ARG A 200 34.65 1.28 -4.27
CA ARG A 200 35.24 -0.06 -4.14
C ARG A 200 36.04 -0.39 -5.40
N THR A 201 37.27 -0.87 -5.20
CA THR A 201 38.08 -1.42 -6.28
C THR A 201 37.96 -2.95 -6.31
N LYS A 202 38.44 -3.59 -7.37
CA LYS A 202 38.48 -5.06 -7.45
C LYS A 202 39.34 -5.68 -6.35
N ASP A 203 40.36 -4.94 -5.89
CA ASP A 203 41.36 -5.37 -4.91
C ASP A 203 40.92 -5.13 -3.45
N ASP A 204 39.92 -4.28 -3.22
CA ASP A 204 39.40 -3.96 -1.89
C ASP A 204 37.86 -4.12 -1.82
N LYS A 205 37.42 -5.38 -1.91
CA LYS A 205 35.99 -5.74 -1.88
C LYS A 205 35.32 -5.43 -0.54
N ASN A 206 36.08 -5.35 0.54
CA ASN A 206 35.57 -5.14 1.91
C ASN A 206 35.53 -3.66 2.31
N LYS A 207 36.04 -2.74 1.49
CA LYS A 207 35.98 -1.30 1.74
C LYS A 207 34.55 -0.85 2.06
N GLU A 208 34.42 -0.17 3.20
CA GLU A 208 33.19 0.51 3.58
C GLU A 208 32.94 1.71 2.66
N THR A 209 31.69 1.86 2.23
CA THR A 209 31.25 2.93 1.31
C THR A 209 30.26 3.84 2.00
N ILE A 210 29.96 4.98 1.37
CA ILE A 210 28.90 5.89 1.82
C ILE A 210 27.60 5.12 2.02
N LYS A 211 27.03 5.24 3.22
CA LYS A 211 25.83 4.51 3.64
C LYS A 211 24.59 4.92 2.85
N SER A 212 23.60 4.03 2.80
CA SER A 212 22.27 4.34 2.28
C SER A 212 21.58 5.40 3.14
N ASN A 213 20.60 6.13 2.57
CA ASN A 213 19.79 7.09 3.34
C ASN A 213 19.10 6.42 4.54
N GLN A 214 18.59 5.20 4.33
CA GLN A 214 17.97 4.41 5.39
C GLN A 214 18.92 4.13 6.55
N ASN A 215 20.21 3.81 6.27
CA ASN A 215 21.19 3.53 7.32
C ASN A 215 21.56 4.79 8.12
N TYR A 216 21.72 5.94 7.47
CA TYR A 216 21.92 7.21 8.17
C TYR A 216 20.72 7.56 9.05
N ILE A 217 19.50 7.48 8.50
CA ILE A 217 18.26 7.76 9.24
C ILE A 217 18.10 6.80 10.42
N ALA A 218 18.40 5.52 10.25
CA ALA A 218 18.33 4.56 11.36
C ALA A 218 19.26 4.94 12.52
N ARG A 219 20.52 5.27 12.23
CA ARG A 219 21.49 5.69 13.25
C ARG A 219 21.10 7.02 13.91
N ILE A 220 20.54 7.96 13.15
CA ILE A 220 19.94 9.18 13.70
C ILE A 220 18.80 8.83 14.68
N VAL A 221 17.84 7.99 14.28
CA VAL A 221 16.71 7.62 15.13
C VAL A 221 17.20 6.91 16.41
N TYR A 222 18.22 6.06 16.34
CA TYR A 222 18.84 5.46 17.52
C TYR A 222 19.42 6.49 18.49
N LYS A 223 20.08 7.52 17.97
CA LYS A 223 20.67 8.58 18.78
C LYS A 223 19.60 9.38 19.53
N TYR A 224 18.47 9.67 18.88
CA TYR A 224 17.43 10.55 19.43
C TYR A 224 16.28 9.81 20.15
N TYR A 225 16.14 8.50 19.98
CA TYR A 225 15.12 7.69 20.64
C TYR A 225 15.75 6.66 21.58
N THR A 226 16.11 7.13 22.79
CA THR A 226 16.93 6.38 23.75
C THR A 226 16.12 5.48 24.68
N ASP A 227 14.86 5.81 25.02
CA ASP A 227 13.97 4.99 25.85
C ASP A 227 13.13 4.02 25.00
N CYS A 228 13.80 3.17 24.22
CA CYS A 228 13.12 2.21 23.36
C CYS A 228 12.66 0.99 24.16
N LYS A 229 11.33 0.78 24.21
CA LYS A 229 10.69 -0.30 24.97
C LYS A 229 10.45 -1.58 24.18
N ILE A 230 11.07 -1.69 23.01
CA ILE A 230 11.00 -2.88 22.15
C ILE A 230 12.42 -3.30 21.73
N PRO A 231 12.62 -4.55 21.27
CA PRO A 231 13.92 -5.03 20.81
C PRO A 231 14.55 -4.17 19.70
N SER A 232 15.87 -4.06 19.70
CA SER A 232 16.64 -3.23 18.75
C SER A 232 16.47 -3.70 17.30
N ASP A 233 16.47 -5.00 17.06
CA ASP A 233 16.17 -5.59 15.76
C ASP A 233 14.77 -5.20 15.26
N LEU A 234 13.77 -5.23 16.14
CA LEU A 234 12.41 -4.80 15.82
C LEU A 234 12.33 -3.29 15.54
N MET A 235 13.03 -2.46 16.32
CA MET A 235 13.17 -1.03 16.07
C MET A 235 13.76 -0.75 14.68
N CYS A 236 14.85 -1.43 14.31
CA CYS A 236 15.43 -1.35 12.95
C CYS A 236 14.41 -1.69 11.87
N ASN A 237 13.65 -2.76 12.08
CA ASN A 237 12.64 -3.21 11.11
C ASN A 237 11.49 -2.18 10.96
N ILE A 238 11.10 -1.52 12.05
CA ILE A 238 10.08 -0.46 12.05
C ILE A 238 10.58 0.78 11.31
N ILE A 239 11.82 1.22 11.59
CA ILE A 239 12.47 2.33 10.87
C ILE A 239 12.53 2.02 9.37
N ALA A 240 12.97 0.82 8.99
CA ALA A 240 13.03 0.38 7.61
C ALA A 240 11.66 0.43 6.92
N LYS A 241 10.61 0.00 7.63
CA LYS A 241 9.23 0.06 7.13
C LYS A 241 8.78 1.50 6.92
N ALA A 242 9.01 2.38 7.90
CA ALA A 242 8.66 3.79 7.82
C ALA A 242 9.40 4.49 6.66
N HIS A 243 10.70 4.24 6.51
CA HIS A 243 11.49 4.76 5.40
C HIS A 243 10.98 4.26 4.03
N LYS A 244 10.60 2.99 3.92
CA LYS A 244 10.03 2.42 2.67
C LYS A 244 8.75 3.13 2.23
N MET A 245 7.99 3.72 3.15
CA MET A 245 6.81 4.52 2.81
C MET A 245 7.19 5.80 2.04
N PHE A 246 8.31 6.44 2.37
CA PHE A 246 8.82 7.58 1.59
C PHE A 246 9.29 7.16 0.19
N ASN A 247 10.02 6.05 0.07
CA ASN A 247 10.41 5.51 -1.24
C ASN A 247 9.18 5.23 -2.11
N SER A 248 8.14 4.63 -1.52
CA SER A 248 6.88 4.40 -2.23
C SER A 248 6.18 5.71 -2.62
N TYR A 249 6.20 6.73 -1.76
CA TYR A 249 5.62 8.03 -2.05
C TYR A 249 6.31 8.70 -3.24
N PHE A 250 7.65 8.80 -3.22
CA PHE A 250 8.40 9.41 -4.33
C PHE A 250 8.27 8.61 -5.64
N ALA A 251 8.26 7.27 -5.57
CA ALA A 251 8.03 6.43 -6.75
C ALA A 251 6.63 6.63 -7.37
N LEU A 252 5.61 6.89 -6.55
CA LEU A 252 4.27 7.21 -7.04
C LEU A 252 4.21 8.62 -7.65
N LEU A 253 4.89 9.59 -7.04
CA LEU A 253 4.99 10.95 -7.60
C LEU A 253 5.69 10.96 -8.96
N GLN A 254 6.80 10.22 -9.11
CA GLN A 254 7.49 10.06 -10.40
C GLN A 254 6.57 9.48 -11.49
N LYS A 255 5.63 8.61 -11.09
CA LYS A 255 4.61 8.04 -11.98
C LYS A 255 3.37 8.94 -12.14
N LYS A 256 3.39 10.17 -11.61
CA LYS A 256 2.28 11.12 -11.59
C LYS A 256 1.00 10.56 -10.94
N ILE A 257 1.16 9.62 -10.01
CA ILE A 257 0.06 9.04 -9.24
C ILE A 257 -0.07 9.81 -7.93
N TYR A 258 -1.27 10.29 -7.62
CA TYR A 258 -1.54 10.94 -6.34
C TYR A 258 -1.16 10.01 -5.19
N ALA A 259 -0.28 10.50 -4.32
CA ALA A 259 0.13 9.82 -3.11
C ALA A 259 0.17 10.82 -1.96
N LYS A 260 -0.26 10.39 -0.78
CA LYS A 260 -0.12 11.19 0.44
C LYS A 260 1.27 10.96 1.01
N LYS A 261 2.01 12.05 1.26
CA LYS A 261 3.30 11.98 1.95
C LYS A 261 3.11 11.31 3.33
N PRO A 262 4.02 10.41 3.76
CA PRO A 262 3.98 9.88 5.11
C PRO A 262 3.95 11.00 6.15
N SER A 263 2.98 10.94 7.06
CA SER A 263 2.75 11.93 8.12
C SER A 263 2.78 11.28 9.49
N TYR A 264 2.83 12.11 10.53
CA TYR A 264 2.68 11.66 11.91
C TYR A 264 1.38 10.89 12.11
N LEU A 265 1.46 9.89 12.97
CA LEU A 265 0.31 9.20 13.54
C LEU A 265 -0.08 9.85 14.86
N ASP A 266 -1.37 9.86 15.16
CA ASP A 266 -1.92 10.44 16.39
C ASP A 266 -1.37 9.77 17.66
N LYS A 267 -1.50 10.46 18.80
CA LYS A 267 -0.98 9.98 20.10
C LYS A 267 -1.41 8.55 20.44
N ASN A 268 -2.66 8.21 20.18
CA ASN A 268 -3.26 6.90 20.50
C ASN A 268 -3.24 5.91 19.32
N ALA A 269 -2.72 6.32 18.17
CA ALA A 269 -2.60 5.45 17.02
C ALA A 269 -1.59 4.32 17.28
N LYS A 270 -1.66 3.28 16.45
CA LYS A 270 -0.82 2.10 16.52
C LYS A 270 -0.08 1.92 15.20
N PHE A 271 1.13 1.39 15.25
CA PHE A 271 1.92 1.03 14.07
C PHE A 271 2.27 -0.46 14.10
N ILE A 272 2.69 -1.00 12.95
CA ILE A 272 2.88 -2.44 12.75
C ILE A 272 4.13 -2.96 13.49
N LEU A 273 4.19 -4.27 13.75
CA LEU A 273 5.40 -4.94 14.23
C LEU A 273 5.93 -5.92 13.16
N PRO A 274 7.02 -5.57 12.46
CA PRO A 274 7.63 -6.40 11.42
C PRO A 274 8.74 -7.32 11.98
N TYR A 275 8.48 -8.62 11.95
CA TYR A 275 9.39 -9.67 12.42
C TYR A 275 10.08 -10.42 11.27
N PHE A 276 11.35 -10.08 11.01
CA PHE A 276 12.25 -10.79 10.08
C PHE A 276 12.96 -11.97 10.76
N SER A 277 13.82 -12.69 10.02
CA SER A 277 14.51 -13.91 10.46
C SER A 277 15.16 -13.83 11.85
N HIS A 278 15.85 -12.73 12.17
CA HIS A 278 16.54 -12.55 13.46
C HIS A 278 15.60 -12.33 14.66
N SER A 279 14.38 -11.84 14.40
CA SER A 279 13.40 -11.45 15.43
C SER A 279 12.40 -12.56 15.77
N ARG A 280 12.57 -13.75 15.18
CA ARG A 280 11.65 -14.88 15.35
C ARG A 280 12.37 -16.22 15.25
N LYS A 281 11.76 -17.27 15.79
CA LYS A 281 12.25 -18.65 15.66
C LYS A 281 11.08 -19.62 15.45
N LEU A 282 11.22 -20.58 14.54
CA LEU A 282 10.29 -21.70 14.46
C LEU A 282 10.58 -22.67 15.61
N VAL A 283 9.55 -23.03 16.36
CA VAL A 283 9.61 -23.95 17.51
C VAL A 283 8.42 -24.90 17.47
N ASN A 284 8.60 -26.12 17.97
CA ASN A 284 7.50 -27.06 18.16
C ASN A 284 7.07 -27.03 19.63
N VAL A 285 5.78 -26.80 19.88
CA VAL A 285 5.20 -26.74 21.23
C VAL A 285 4.03 -27.73 21.27
N ASP A 286 4.18 -28.82 22.02
CA ASP A 286 3.17 -29.87 22.16
C ASP A 286 2.69 -30.44 20.79
N GLY A 287 3.61 -30.66 19.85
CA GLY A 287 3.29 -31.16 18.51
C GLY A 287 2.75 -30.10 17.55
N ILE A 288 2.65 -28.83 17.98
CA ILE A 288 2.18 -27.71 17.15
C ILE A 288 3.35 -26.81 16.78
N ASP A 289 3.59 -26.65 15.49
CA ASP A 289 4.56 -25.69 14.97
C ASP A 289 4.10 -24.25 15.25
N CYS A 290 4.96 -23.48 15.91
CA CYS A 290 4.75 -22.09 16.27
C CYS A 290 5.95 -21.23 15.88
N TYR A 291 5.69 -19.99 15.48
CA TYR A 291 6.71 -18.95 15.44
C TYR A 291 6.77 -18.25 16.79
N ARG A 292 7.91 -18.37 17.46
CA ARG A 292 8.27 -17.61 18.66
C ARG A 292 8.77 -16.23 18.23
N LEU A 293 8.03 -15.18 18.55
CA LEU A 293 8.35 -13.79 18.27
C LEU A 293 8.97 -13.13 19.51
N THR A 294 10.11 -12.45 19.35
CA THR A 294 10.80 -11.78 20.45
C THR A 294 10.09 -10.48 20.83
N VAL A 295 9.66 -10.35 22.10
CA VAL A 295 9.04 -9.10 22.60
C VAL A 295 9.97 -8.29 23.51
N GLY A 296 11.03 -8.93 24.01
CA GLY A 296 12.17 -8.25 24.62
C GLY A 296 12.10 -8.05 26.13
N LYS A 297 13.21 -7.58 26.69
CA LYS A 297 13.44 -7.41 28.12
C LYS A 297 12.39 -6.51 28.78
N TYR A 298 12.08 -5.36 28.19
CA TYR A 298 11.12 -4.42 28.78
C TYR A 298 9.75 -5.07 28.99
N VAL A 299 9.26 -5.83 28.01
CA VAL A 299 7.99 -6.56 28.14
C VAL A 299 8.09 -7.65 29.20
N ALA A 300 9.23 -8.35 29.25
CA ALA A 300 9.46 -9.39 30.24
C ALA A 300 9.49 -8.85 31.68
N ASP A 301 10.16 -7.72 31.92
CA ASP A 301 10.29 -7.12 33.26
C ASP A 301 8.98 -6.44 33.71
N ASN A 302 8.20 -5.87 32.78
CA ASN A 302 6.96 -5.13 33.06
C ASN A 302 5.69 -5.92 32.71
N PHE A 303 5.76 -7.25 32.67
CA PHE A 303 4.66 -8.09 32.17
C PHE A 303 3.33 -7.88 32.92
N ALA A 304 3.36 -7.84 34.26
CA ALA A 304 2.16 -7.67 35.08
C ALA A 304 1.48 -6.31 34.85
N GLU A 305 2.27 -5.24 34.71
CA GLU A 305 1.78 -3.89 34.38
C GLU A 305 1.16 -3.85 32.98
N ILE A 306 1.80 -4.45 31.98
CA ILE A 306 1.25 -4.55 30.62
C ILE A 306 -0.04 -5.38 30.62
N MET A 307 -0.13 -6.39 31.49
CA MET A 307 -1.37 -7.12 31.70
C MET A 307 -2.40 -6.29 32.46
N GLY A 308 -2.02 -5.28 33.25
CA GLY A 308 -2.89 -4.56 34.17
C GLY A 308 -3.50 -5.51 35.20
N ASP A 309 -2.70 -6.46 35.68
CA ASP A 309 -3.12 -7.54 36.56
C ASP A 309 -1.96 -8.01 37.45
N ASP A 310 -1.94 -7.53 38.69
CA ASP A 310 -0.90 -7.82 39.68
C ASP A 310 -0.93 -9.26 40.21
N ALA A 311 -1.95 -10.05 39.84
CA ALA A 311 -1.98 -11.48 40.14
C ALA A 311 -1.03 -12.28 39.23
N TYR A 312 -0.44 -11.68 38.19
CA TYR A 312 0.72 -12.27 37.53
C TYR A 312 1.99 -12.01 38.34
N LYS A 313 2.60 -13.07 38.87
CA LYS A 313 3.86 -12.98 39.63
C LYS A 313 5.03 -13.55 38.84
N CYS A 314 6.16 -12.86 38.90
CA CYS A 314 7.43 -13.30 38.33
C CYS A 314 8.02 -14.42 39.19
N LEU A 315 8.20 -15.60 38.60
CA LEU A 315 8.63 -16.83 39.26
C LEU A 315 10.14 -16.91 39.46
N ASN A 316 10.90 -16.15 38.68
CA ASN A 316 12.37 -16.13 38.67
C ASN A 316 12.89 -14.69 38.81
N ARG A 317 12.27 -13.90 39.69
CA ARG A 317 12.60 -12.49 39.93
C ARG A 317 14.09 -12.29 40.24
N ASP A 318 14.65 -13.16 41.07
CA ASP A 318 16.02 -13.06 41.58
C ASP A 318 17.08 -13.48 40.54
N ASN A 319 16.67 -14.12 39.44
CA ASN A 319 17.60 -14.51 38.38
C ASN A 319 17.97 -13.27 37.55
N LYS A 320 19.28 -13.03 37.35
CA LYS A 320 19.82 -11.94 36.50
C LYS A 320 19.54 -12.09 34.99
N THR A 321 18.71 -13.04 34.59
CA THR A 321 18.34 -13.29 33.20
C THR A 321 17.22 -12.35 32.74
N ASP A 322 17.25 -11.99 31.46
CA ASP A 322 16.16 -11.26 30.79
C ASP A 322 14.94 -12.15 30.51
N TYR A 323 15.07 -13.48 30.58
CA TYR A 323 13.98 -14.42 30.33
C TYR A 323 13.12 -14.62 31.58
N LYS A 324 12.21 -13.67 31.82
CA LYS A 324 11.29 -13.71 32.97
C LYS A 324 10.12 -14.66 32.73
N LYS A 325 9.82 -15.47 33.74
CA LYS A 325 8.71 -16.44 33.75
C LYS A 325 7.64 -15.96 34.71
N TYR A 326 6.38 -16.00 34.28
CA TYR A 326 5.23 -15.58 35.09
C TYR A 326 4.22 -16.71 35.25
N ALA A 327 3.50 -16.71 36.38
CA ALA A 327 2.25 -17.44 36.52
C ALA A 327 1.21 -16.55 37.20
N HIS A 328 -0.06 -16.78 36.87
CA HIS A 328 -1.17 -16.16 37.57
C HIS A 328 -1.39 -16.87 38.91
N LEU A 329 -1.67 -16.14 39.98
CA LEU A 329 -1.87 -16.69 41.33
C LEU A 329 -2.91 -17.81 41.37
N SER A 330 -3.99 -17.72 40.58
CA SER A 330 -5.03 -18.76 40.48
C SER A 330 -4.57 -20.10 39.90
N HIS A 331 -3.34 -20.18 39.37
CA HIS A 331 -2.74 -21.42 38.87
C HIS A 331 -1.67 -21.99 39.82
N MET A 332 -1.38 -21.29 40.92
CA MET A 332 -0.41 -21.73 41.92
C MET A 332 -1.10 -22.49 43.05
N LYS A 333 -0.39 -23.44 43.64
CA LYS A 333 -0.85 -24.19 44.81
C LYS A 333 -0.29 -23.54 46.08
N TYR A 334 -1.08 -23.55 47.14
CA TYR A 334 -0.64 -23.07 48.45
C TYR A 334 -0.06 -24.22 49.30
N SER A 335 0.89 -23.89 50.17
CA SER A 335 1.42 -24.77 51.19
C SER A 335 1.77 -23.96 52.44
N ASP A 336 1.35 -24.45 53.61
CA ASP A 336 1.73 -23.88 54.91
C ASP A 336 3.21 -24.08 55.26
N ASN A 337 3.91 -24.96 54.52
CA ASN A 337 5.34 -25.21 54.71
C ASN A 337 6.06 -25.44 53.37
N VAL A 338 6.43 -24.35 52.69
CA VAL A 338 7.13 -24.41 51.41
C VAL A 338 8.55 -24.97 51.50
N LYS A 339 9.14 -25.09 52.70
CA LYS A 339 10.45 -25.73 52.89
C LYS A 339 10.42 -27.22 52.51
N LYS A 340 9.25 -27.87 52.59
CA LYS A 340 9.04 -29.26 52.16
C LYS A 340 8.87 -29.40 50.64
N ILE A 341 8.72 -28.31 49.90
CA ILE A 341 8.54 -28.34 48.44
C ILE A 341 9.89 -28.30 47.74
N SER A 342 10.10 -29.23 46.81
CA SER A 342 11.35 -29.29 46.04
C SER A 342 11.53 -28.06 45.13
N LYS A 343 12.51 -27.20 45.47
CA LYS A 343 12.96 -26.06 44.65
C LYS A 343 13.51 -26.47 43.28
N GLY A 344 14.00 -27.72 43.16
CA GLY A 344 14.47 -28.27 41.90
C GLY A 344 13.33 -28.42 40.90
N LYS A 345 12.19 -28.93 41.36
CA LYS A 345 11.00 -29.23 40.53
C LYS A 345 9.97 -28.09 40.46
N ASN A 346 9.98 -27.16 41.40
CA ASN A 346 8.95 -26.11 41.51
C ASN A 346 9.55 -24.71 41.56
N PHE A 347 8.81 -23.72 41.06
CA PHE A 347 8.97 -22.32 41.45
C PHE A 347 8.19 -22.07 42.73
N ILE A 348 8.75 -21.28 43.64
CA ILE A 348 8.18 -21.01 44.97
C ILE A 348 8.19 -19.50 45.21
N ILE A 349 7.06 -18.95 45.65
CA ILE A 349 6.89 -17.57 46.11
C ILE A 349 6.50 -17.63 47.58
N LYS A 350 7.37 -17.15 48.48
CA LYS A 350 7.07 -17.09 49.91
C LYS A 350 6.05 -15.98 50.19
N THR A 351 5.09 -16.25 51.08
CA THR A 351 4.11 -15.26 51.57
C THR A 351 4.24 -15.01 53.08
N GLY A 352 5.21 -15.66 53.73
CA GLY A 352 5.59 -15.54 55.14
C GLY A 352 6.80 -16.44 55.46
N ASP A 353 7.04 -16.73 56.74
CA ASP A 353 8.24 -17.48 57.18
C ASP A 353 8.25 -18.95 56.75
N ASN A 354 7.07 -19.59 56.77
CA ASN A 354 6.90 -21.01 56.40
C ASN A 354 5.91 -21.20 55.23
N GLY A 355 4.90 -20.34 55.08
CA GLY A 355 3.87 -20.46 54.05
C GLY A 355 4.24 -19.82 52.71
N GLY A 356 3.62 -20.32 51.63
CA GLY A 356 3.79 -19.74 50.31
C GLY A 356 3.09 -20.49 49.19
N LEU A 357 3.27 -19.97 47.99
CA LEU A 357 2.71 -20.50 46.76
C LEU A 357 3.78 -21.21 45.94
N TYR A 358 3.41 -22.28 45.25
CA TYR A 358 4.32 -22.99 44.37
C TYR A 358 3.64 -23.46 43.08
N ILE A 359 4.44 -23.67 42.04
CA ILE A 359 4.01 -24.22 40.75
C ILE A 359 5.11 -25.10 40.16
N ASP A 360 4.73 -26.23 39.59
CA ASP A 360 5.65 -27.14 38.90
C ASP A 360 6.32 -26.42 37.71
N LYS A 361 7.65 -26.55 37.58
CA LYS A 361 8.42 -25.86 36.54
C LYS A 361 8.05 -26.27 35.10
N ASN A 362 7.43 -27.43 34.92
CA ASN A 362 6.92 -27.95 33.65
C ASN A 362 5.45 -27.60 33.39
N SER A 363 4.82 -26.82 34.28
CA SER A 363 3.43 -26.42 34.11
C SER A 363 3.23 -25.58 32.84
N LYS A 364 2.28 -25.99 31.99
CA LYS A 364 1.84 -25.24 30.79
C LYS A 364 1.16 -23.91 31.12
N LYS A 365 0.92 -23.61 32.41
CA LYS A 365 0.37 -22.34 32.88
C LYS A 365 1.46 -21.28 33.12
N ILE A 366 2.74 -21.65 33.02
CA ILE A 366 3.85 -20.72 33.08
C ILE A 366 3.99 -20.01 31.73
N ILE A 367 4.13 -18.70 31.79
CA ILE A 367 4.30 -17.82 30.63
C ILE A 367 5.76 -17.37 30.58
N ASP A 368 6.43 -17.59 29.45
CA ASP A 368 7.68 -16.91 29.14
C ASP A 368 7.35 -15.51 28.59
N ALA A 369 7.63 -14.48 29.38
CA ALA A 369 7.24 -13.11 29.06
C ALA A 369 8.16 -12.43 28.03
N TYR A 370 9.29 -13.05 27.67
CA TYR A 370 10.23 -12.51 26.70
C TYR A 370 9.81 -12.80 25.25
N TYR A 371 8.89 -13.75 25.05
CA TYR A 371 8.42 -14.16 23.74
C TYR A 371 6.90 -14.25 23.66
N VAL A 372 6.40 -14.20 22.43
CA VAL A 372 5.00 -14.52 22.10
C VAL A 372 4.98 -15.63 21.05
N LEU A 373 4.17 -16.65 21.26
CA LEU A 373 4.00 -17.75 20.31
C LEU A 373 2.84 -17.44 19.36
N VAL A 374 3.07 -17.62 18.06
CA VAL A 374 2.03 -17.54 17.05
C VAL A 374 2.04 -18.82 16.22
N ASN A 375 0.90 -19.51 16.17
CA ASN A 375 0.77 -20.75 15.43
C ASN A 375 1.20 -20.57 13.96
N LYS A 376 1.98 -21.52 13.45
CA LYS A 376 2.30 -21.60 12.03
C LYS A 376 1.00 -21.89 11.26
N PRO A 377 0.75 -21.23 10.12
CA PRO A 377 -0.41 -21.52 9.30
C PRO A 377 -0.41 -22.98 8.79
N PRO A 378 -1.55 -23.69 8.77
CA PRO A 378 -1.63 -25.11 8.44
C PRO A 378 -1.35 -25.46 6.96
N LYS A 379 -1.20 -24.47 6.08
CA LYS A 379 -0.98 -24.63 4.63
C LYS A 379 0.21 -23.79 4.13
N SER A 380 1.36 -23.88 4.78
CA SER A 380 2.59 -23.36 4.19
C SER A 380 3.42 -24.53 3.66
N GLU A 381 3.14 -24.96 2.44
CA GLU A 381 4.09 -25.73 1.59
C GLU A 381 5.32 -24.87 1.20
N LEU A 382 5.41 -23.64 1.74
CA LEU A 382 6.41 -22.64 1.42
C LEU A 382 7.37 -22.53 2.59
N ASP A 383 8.56 -23.11 2.45
CA ASP A 383 9.63 -23.05 3.46
C ASP A 383 10.32 -21.69 3.52
N ASN A 384 10.09 -20.84 2.52
CA ASN A 384 10.77 -19.55 2.36
C ASN A 384 10.02 -18.39 3.03
N LEU A 385 9.68 -18.53 4.32
CA LEU A 385 9.06 -17.43 5.06
C LEU A 385 10.05 -16.27 5.22
N VAL A 386 9.67 -15.06 4.81
CA VAL A 386 10.53 -13.85 4.86
C VAL A 386 10.20 -12.98 6.06
N LEU A 387 8.91 -12.77 6.33
CA LEU A 387 8.45 -11.74 7.25
C LEU A 387 7.14 -12.18 7.91
N ILE A 388 7.04 -11.93 9.22
CA ILE A 388 5.76 -11.95 9.96
C ILE A 388 5.42 -10.51 10.33
N GLU A 389 4.25 -10.01 9.97
CA GLU A 389 3.79 -8.68 10.36
C GLU A 389 2.59 -8.77 11.28
N VAL A 390 2.72 -8.25 12.50
CA VAL A 390 1.58 -8.04 13.40
C VAL A 390 1.00 -6.67 13.11
N ASN A 391 -0.21 -6.65 12.55
CA ASN A 391 -0.90 -5.44 12.12
C ASN A 391 -2.04 -5.10 13.10
N PRO A 392 -2.03 -3.92 13.73
CA PRO A 392 -3.15 -3.50 14.57
C PRO A 392 -4.39 -3.23 13.70
N ILE A 393 -5.56 -3.65 14.19
CA ILE A 393 -6.87 -3.41 13.57
C ILE A 393 -7.79 -2.79 14.62
N HIS A 394 -8.56 -1.78 14.21
CA HIS A 394 -9.45 -1.03 15.09
C HIS A 394 -8.70 -0.49 16.32
N ASP A 395 -7.63 0.28 16.07
CA ASP A 395 -6.83 0.99 17.07
C ASP A 395 -6.14 0.06 18.10
N GLY A 396 -5.69 -1.11 17.64
CA GLY A 396 -4.99 -2.09 18.47
C GLY A 396 -5.92 -2.98 19.30
N ARG A 397 -7.24 -2.91 19.06
CA ARG A 397 -8.20 -3.81 19.72
C ARG A 397 -7.98 -5.26 19.30
N TRP A 398 -7.68 -5.49 18.02
CA TRP A 398 -7.30 -6.79 17.48
C TRP A 398 -6.01 -6.67 16.67
N HIS A 399 -5.31 -7.79 16.51
CA HIS A 399 -4.10 -7.86 15.71
C HIS A 399 -4.24 -8.94 14.65
N LYS A 400 -3.96 -8.59 13.39
CA LYS A 400 -3.86 -9.54 12.29
C LYS A 400 -2.41 -9.86 12.05
N VAL A 401 -2.07 -11.15 12.10
CA VAL A 401 -0.74 -11.63 11.77
C VAL A 401 -0.71 -12.00 10.29
N ASN A 402 0.13 -11.32 9.53
CA ASN A 402 0.39 -11.64 8.12
C ASN A 402 1.71 -12.41 8.02
N PHE A 403 1.72 -13.46 7.21
CA PHE A 403 2.91 -14.25 6.88
C PHE A 403 3.26 -13.99 5.42
N THR A 404 4.47 -13.49 5.17
CA THR A 404 4.97 -13.24 3.82
C THR A 404 6.02 -14.27 3.46
N TYR A 405 5.76 -15.03 2.42
CA TYR A 405 6.66 -16.04 1.87
C TYR A 405 7.25 -15.54 0.56
N LYS A 406 8.52 -15.86 0.29
CA LYS A 406 9.10 -15.70 -1.03
C LYS A 406 8.67 -16.91 -1.86
N ILE A 407 8.02 -16.65 -2.98
CA ILE A 407 7.59 -17.67 -3.93
C ILE A 407 8.55 -17.57 -5.11
N GLU A 408 9.15 -18.68 -5.51
CA GLU A 408 9.84 -18.76 -6.79
C GLU A 408 8.79 -18.70 -7.90
N SER A 409 9.04 -17.93 -8.95
CA SER A 409 8.14 -17.87 -10.10
C SER A 409 7.92 -19.28 -10.65
N ASP A 410 6.68 -19.58 -11.04
CA ASP A 410 6.35 -20.84 -11.69
C ASP A 410 7.32 -21.08 -12.87
N LYS A 411 7.76 -22.33 -13.08
CA LYS A 411 8.56 -22.68 -14.27
C LYS A 411 7.70 -22.71 -15.53
N ASN A 412 6.38 -22.74 -15.40
CA ASN A 412 5.46 -22.64 -16.53
C ASN A 412 5.72 -21.37 -17.33
N LYS A 413 5.87 -21.56 -18.64
CA LYS A 413 5.95 -20.49 -19.63
C LYS A 413 4.61 -20.46 -20.37
N PRO A 414 3.69 -19.55 -20.02
CA PRO A 414 2.42 -19.45 -20.73
C PRO A 414 2.67 -19.01 -22.18
N ASP A 415 1.79 -19.41 -23.09
CA ASP A 415 1.92 -19.09 -24.51
C ASP A 415 1.61 -17.61 -24.75
N PRO A 416 2.59 -16.79 -25.18
CA PRO A 416 2.39 -15.35 -25.40
C PRO A 416 1.34 -15.05 -26.49
N ASN A 417 1.04 -16.01 -27.36
CA ASN A 417 0.03 -15.87 -28.41
C ASN A 417 -1.39 -16.19 -27.92
N LYS A 418 -1.53 -16.90 -26.80
CA LYS A 418 -2.84 -17.16 -26.17
C LYS A 418 -3.23 -15.99 -25.29
N LYS A 419 -4.38 -15.40 -25.61
CA LYS A 419 -4.88 -14.19 -24.95
C LYS A 419 -6.34 -14.38 -24.59
N VAL A 420 -6.76 -13.77 -23.48
CA VAL A 420 -8.17 -13.64 -23.11
C VAL A 420 -8.45 -12.21 -22.67
N SER A 421 -9.67 -11.74 -22.91
CA SER A 421 -10.11 -10.42 -22.47
C SER A 421 -11.27 -10.51 -21.48
N ILE A 422 -11.35 -9.53 -20.58
CA ILE A 422 -12.32 -9.49 -19.47
C ILE A 422 -13.03 -8.15 -19.48
N ASP A 423 -14.36 -8.19 -19.60
CA ASP A 423 -15.27 -7.07 -19.34
C ASP A 423 -15.79 -7.15 -17.90
N LEU A 424 -15.71 -6.05 -17.14
CA LEU A 424 -16.13 -5.99 -15.73
C LEU A 424 -17.48 -5.26 -15.59
N GLY A 425 -18.48 -5.93 -15.03
CA GLY A 425 -19.82 -5.38 -14.89
C GLY A 425 -20.47 -5.59 -13.51
N ILE A 426 -21.70 -5.07 -13.35
CA ILE A 426 -22.51 -5.27 -12.13
C ILE A 426 -23.31 -6.58 -12.22
N VAL A 427 -23.96 -6.82 -13.36
CA VAL A 427 -24.83 -8.00 -13.57
C VAL A 427 -23.97 -9.23 -13.78
N ASN A 428 -23.02 -9.14 -14.72
CA ASN A 428 -21.93 -10.08 -14.89
C ASN A 428 -20.69 -9.42 -14.28
N LEU A 429 -20.16 -9.99 -13.20
CA LEU A 429 -18.98 -9.46 -12.52
C LEU A 429 -17.75 -9.49 -13.43
N MET A 430 -17.64 -10.57 -14.21
CA MET A 430 -16.63 -10.76 -15.24
C MET A 430 -17.28 -11.48 -16.41
N THR A 431 -17.11 -10.93 -17.60
CA THR A 431 -17.39 -11.61 -18.87
C THR A 431 -16.07 -11.80 -19.59
N ILE A 432 -15.73 -13.05 -19.89
CA ILE A 432 -14.43 -13.45 -20.41
C ILE A 432 -14.61 -13.90 -21.86
N TYR A 433 -13.86 -13.29 -22.77
CA TYR A 433 -13.76 -13.73 -24.15
C TYR A 433 -12.45 -14.51 -24.35
N ASP A 434 -12.57 -15.71 -24.90
CA ASP A 434 -11.47 -16.63 -25.21
C ASP A 434 -11.54 -17.01 -26.69
N PRO A 435 -10.63 -16.50 -27.54
CA PRO A 435 -10.58 -16.83 -28.97
C PRO A 435 -10.37 -18.33 -29.26
N ASN A 436 -9.85 -19.10 -28.30
CA ASN A 436 -9.55 -20.52 -28.44
C ASN A 436 -10.62 -21.42 -27.79
N GLY A 437 -11.61 -20.84 -27.13
CA GLY A 437 -12.59 -21.54 -26.31
C GLY A 437 -13.96 -20.89 -26.34
N GLU A 438 -14.75 -21.17 -25.30
CA GLU A 438 -16.06 -20.56 -25.11
C GLU A 438 -15.98 -19.33 -24.21
N PRO A 439 -16.75 -18.26 -24.51
CA PRO A 439 -16.87 -17.14 -23.59
C PRO A 439 -17.51 -17.58 -22.27
N LYS A 440 -17.01 -17.05 -21.16
CA LYS A 440 -17.46 -17.41 -19.82
C LYS A 440 -17.98 -16.21 -19.05
N ILE A 441 -19.05 -16.40 -18.30
CA ILE A 441 -19.68 -15.35 -17.49
C ILE A 441 -19.68 -15.73 -16.01
N ILE A 442 -19.18 -14.84 -15.17
CA ILE A 442 -19.29 -14.92 -13.72
C ILE A 442 -20.35 -13.93 -13.26
N LYS A 443 -21.44 -14.41 -12.64
CA LYS A 443 -22.55 -13.55 -12.20
C LYS A 443 -22.17 -12.67 -11.00
N GLY A 444 -22.49 -11.37 -11.08
CA GLY A 444 -22.33 -10.40 -9.99
C GLY A 444 -23.38 -10.50 -8.89
N ALA A 445 -24.45 -11.28 -9.10
CA ALA A 445 -25.47 -11.56 -8.09
C ALA A 445 -24.88 -12.10 -6.77
N HIS A 446 -23.81 -12.90 -6.85
CA HIS A 446 -23.16 -13.45 -5.65
C HIS A 446 -22.62 -12.35 -4.72
N ILE A 447 -21.76 -11.48 -5.26
CA ILE A 447 -21.08 -10.44 -4.48
C ILE A 447 -22.07 -9.34 -4.03
N THR A 448 -23.05 -9.01 -4.87
CA THR A 448 -24.10 -8.04 -4.53
C THR A 448 -25.03 -8.57 -3.43
N ASN A 449 -25.41 -9.85 -3.46
CA ASN A 449 -26.20 -10.46 -2.38
C ASN A 449 -25.42 -10.57 -1.07
N MET A 450 -24.12 -10.89 -1.15
CA MET A 450 -23.24 -10.88 0.02
C MET A 450 -23.17 -9.48 0.65
N ASN A 451 -22.95 -8.43 -0.15
CA ASN A 451 -22.98 -7.05 0.32
C ASN A 451 -24.34 -6.70 0.94
N LYS A 452 -25.46 -7.02 0.30
CA LYS A 452 -26.82 -6.78 0.83
C LYS A 452 -27.00 -7.41 2.22
N ARG A 453 -26.60 -8.67 2.41
CA ARG A 453 -26.70 -9.38 3.69
C ARG A 453 -25.87 -8.72 4.78
N PHE A 454 -24.63 -8.32 4.48
CA PHE A 454 -23.79 -7.64 5.47
C PHE A 454 -24.27 -6.22 5.78
N ASN A 455 -24.78 -5.49 4.80
CA ASN A 455 -25.37 -4.18 5.01
C ASN A 455 -26.56 -4.26 5.97
N ALA A 456 -27.48 -5.21 5.78
CA ALA A 456 -28.60 -5.41 6.70
C ALA A 456 -28.14 -5.68 8.15
N ARG A 457 -27.07 -6.48 8.33
CA ARG A 457 -26.47 -6.73 9.65
C ARG A 457 -25.80 -5.49 10.24
N ILE A 458 -25.11 -4.72 9.42
CA ILE A 458 -24.47 -3.46 9.80
C ILE A 458 -25.55 -2.47 10.27
N ASP A 459 -26.63 -2.33 9.51
CA ASP A 459 -27.73 -1.41 9.81
C ASP A 459 -28.43 -1.81 11.12
N LYS A 460 -28.66 -3.12 11.34
CA LYS A 460 -29.14 -3.66 12.63
C LYS A 460 -28.19 -3.31 13.77
N CYS A 461 -26.88 -3.58 13.64
CA CYS A 461 -25.90 -3.23 14.66
C CYS A 461 -25.87 -1.72 14.95
N LYS A 462 -25.97 -0.86 13.94
CA LYS A 462 -26.02 0.59 14.12
C LYS A 462 -27.28 1.04 14.87
N SER A 463 -28.43 0.46 14.56
CA SER A 463 -29.68 0.73 15.27
C SER A 463 -29.58 0.31 16.74
N GLU A 464 -28.99 -0.85 17.02
CA GLU A 464 -28.73 -1.30 18.39
C GLU A 464 -27.69 -0.42 19.12
N ILE A 465 -26.64 0.06 18.43
CA ILE A 465 -25.65 0.99 19.01
C ILE A 465 -26.33 2.26 19.48
N ALA A 466 -27.27 2.78 18.69
CA ALA A 466 -28.00 4.00 19.04
C ALA A 466 -28.93 3.83 20.26
N LYS A 467 -29.31 2.60 20.60
CA LYS A 467 -30.25 2.29 21.69
C LYS A 467 -29.59 1.80 23.00
N LEU A 468 -28.33 1.36 22.95
CA LEU A 468 -27.66 0.65 24.05
C LEU A 468 -26.30 1.29 24.41
N ASN A 469 -25.68 0.82 25.50
CA ASN A 469 -24.35 1.26 25.94
C ASN A 469 -23.30 1.16 24.79
N PRO A 470 -22.64 2.26 24.38
CA PRO A 470 -21.81 2.32 23.19
C PRO A 470 -20.66 1.29 23.11
N LYS A 471 -20.12 0.86 24.26
CA LYS A 471 -18.92 0.01 24.30
C LYS A 471 -19.15 -1.42 23.81
N PHE A 472 -20.26 -2.06 24.17
CA PHE A 472 -20.55 -3.45 23.78
C PHE A 472 -20.98 -3.56 22.32
N THR A 473 -21.75 -2.59 21.84
CA THR A 473 -22.35 -2.67 20.50
C THR A 473 -21.35 -2.28 19.40
N GLN A 474 -20.33 -1.47 19.71
CA GLN A 474 -19.18 -1.24 18.82
C GLN A 474 -18.40 -2.51 18.50
N ASP A 475 -18.32 -3.46 19.43
CA ASP A 475 -17.58 -4.70 19.26
C ASP A 475 -18.24 -5.64 18.26
N MET A 476 -19.56 -5.79 18.39
CA MET A 476 -20.37 -6.55 17.43
C MET A 476 -20.28 -5.94 16.03
N PHE A 477 -20.39 -4.62 15.93
CA PHE A 477 -20.25 -3.90 14.66
C PHE A 477 -18.88 -4.16 14.00
N LYS A 478 -17.78 -4.02 14.75
CA LYS A 478 -16.42 -4.32 14.27
C LYS A 478 -16.28 -5.78 13.81
N LYS A 479 -16.86 -6.75 14.54
CA LYS A 479 -16.87 -8.17 14.14
C LYS A 479 -17.64 -8.39 12.84
N VAL A 480 -18.77 -7.71 12.63
CA VAL A 480 -19.55 -7.80 11.37
C VAL A 480 -18.75 -7.23 10.20
N LEU A 481 -18.08 -6.09 10.37
CA LEU A 481 -17.19 -5.51 9.35
C LEU A 481 -16.05 -6.45 8.98
N PHE A 482 -15.40 -7.05 9.98
CA PHE A 482 -14.32 -8.01 9.75
C PHE A 482 -14.81 -9.26 9.00
N LYS A 483 -15.97 -9.82 9.39
CA LYS A 483 -16.61 -10.93 8.67
C LYS A 483 -16.93 -10.56 7.23
N ARG A 484 -17.50 -9.37 6.98
CA ARG A 484 -17.76 -8.88 5.62
C ARG A 484 -16.49 -8.84 4.79
N HIS A 485 -15.41 -8.25 5.35
CA HIS A 485 -14.13 -8.16 4.67
C HIS A 485 -13.60 -9.54 4.27
N ASN A 486 -13.57 -10.49 5.20
CA ASN A 486 -13.08 -11.85 4.95
C ASN A 486 -13.94 -12.61 3.95
N SER A 487 -15.27 -12.50 4.02
CA SER A 487 -16.16 -13.17 3.07
C SER A 487 -15.98 -12.65 1.64
N ILE A 488 -15.87 -11.32 1.48
CA ILE A 488 -15.60 -10.71 0.17
C ILE A 488 -14.20 -11.11 -0.31
N ASP A 489 -13.17 -11.02 0.54
CA ASP A 489 -11.80 -11.37 0.17
C ASP A 489 -11.68 -12.83 -0.27
N ASN A 490 -12.29 -13.75 0.49
CA ASN A 490 -12.31 -15.17 0.17
C ASN A 490 -12.99 -15.45 -1.18
N TYR A 491 -14.14 -14.82 -1.45
CA TYR A 491 -14.81 -14.97 -2.74
C TYR A 491 -13.91 -14.52 -3.90
N LEU A 492 -13.26 -13.35 -3.77
CA LEU A 492 -12.34 -12.86 -4.80
C LEU A 492 -11.12 -13.77 -4.96
N ASN A 493 -10.53 -14.27 -3.86
CA ASN A 493 -9.41 -15.20 -3.94
C ASN A 493 -9.78 -16.48 -4.68
N ASN A 494 -10.97 -17.03 -4.42
CA ASN A 494 -11.45 -18.22 -5.10
C ASN A 494 -11.72 -17.96 -6.59
N LEU A 495 -12.29 -16.80 -6.93
CA LEU A 495 -12.50 -16.37 -8.32
C LEU A 495 -11.17 -16.24 -9.06
N VAL A 496 -10.18 -15.58 -8.47
CA VAL A 496 -8.85 -15.43 -9.06
C VAL A 496 -8.14 -16.78 -9.20
N ASN A 497 -8.18 -17.63 -8.19
CA ASN A 497 -7.58 -18.95 -8.26
C ASN A 497 -8.22 -19.80 -9.37
N TRP A 498 -9.55 -19.80 -9.47
CA TRP A 498 -10.25 -20.45 -10.57
C TRP A 498 -9.81 -19.88 -11.93
N PHE A 499 -9.75 -18.56 -12.06
CA PHE A 499 -9.38 -17.90 -13.31
C PHE A 499 -7.96 -18.29 -13.76
N VAL A 500 -6.97 -18.13 -12.89
CA VAL A 500 -5.56 -18.42 -13.19
C VAL A 500 -5.37 -19.89 -13.54
N GLN A 501 -6.08 -20.80 -12.88
CA GLN A 501 -6.00 -22.23 -13.20
C GLN A 501 -6.69 -22.55 -14.54
N THR A 502 -7.84 -21.93 -14.82
CA THR A 502 -8.58 -22.14 -16.08
C THR A 502 -7.79 -21.64 -17.29
N TYR A 503 -7.06 -20.54 -17.14
CA TYR A 503 -6.31 -19.89 -18.21
C TYR A 503 -4.80 -19.93 -17.98
N LYS A 504 -4.29 -21.00 -17.33
CA LYS A 504 -2.87 -21.14 -16.95
C LYS A 504 -1.90 -21.05 -18.15
N ASP A 505 -2.35 -21.47 -19.33
CA ASP A 505 -1.53 -21.49 -20.56
C ASP A 505 -1.61 -20.16 -21.34
N CYS A 506 -2.38 -19.16 -20.88
CA CYS A 506 -2.55 -17.89 -21.57
C CYS A 506 -1.47 -16.88 -21.15
N GLY A 507 -0.68 -16.38 -22.10
CA GLY A 507 0.39 -15.42 -21.81
C GLY A 507 -0.11 -14.03 -21.46
N THR A 508 -1.21 -13.56 -22.08
CA THR A 508 -1.73 -12.21 -21.86
C THR A 508 -3.20 -12.20 -21.45
N ILE A 509 -3.50 -11.54 -20.35
CA ILE A 509 -4.85 -11.31 -19.83
C ILE A 509 -5.17 -9.82 -19.96
N ILE A 510 -6.20 -9.47 -20.71
CA ILE A 510 -6.58 -8.07 -20.99
C ILE A 510 -7.83 -7.76 -20.19
N VAL A 511 -7.80 -6.70 -19.39
CA VAL A 511 -8.94 -6.29 -18.56
C VAL A 511 -9.42 -4.92 -19.00
N GLY A 512 -10.69 -4.83 -19.39
CA GLY A 512 -11.37 -3.56 -19.52
C GLY A 512 -11.52 -2.93 -18.15
N TYR A 513 -11.00 -1.72 -17.99
CA TYR A 513 -11.20 -0.94 -16.77
C TYR A 513 -10.97 0.54 -16.99
N ASN A 514 -12.00 1.34 -16.75
CA ASN A 514 -11.90 2.79 -16.75
C ASN A 514 -11.49 3.31 -15.37
N VAL A 515 -10.30 3.93 -15.28
CA VAL A 515 -9.82 4.54 -14.03
C VAL A 515 -10.82 5.59 -13.56
N GLY A 516 -11.28 5.46 -12.32
CA GLY A 516 -12.24 6.41 -11.76
C GLY A 516 -13.68 6.22 -12.24
N TRP A 517 -14.03 5.14 -12.95
CA TRP A 517 -15.40 4.86 -13.44
C TRP A 517 -16.53 4.86 -12.41
N LYS A 518 -16.20 4.90 -11.11
CA LYS A 518 -17.16 5.05 -10.01
C LYS A 518 -17.48 6.49 -9.67
N GLN A 519 -16.77 7.46 -10.23
CA GLN A 519 -16.99 8.87 -9.94
C GLN A 519 -18.12 9.41 -10.82
N LYS A 520 -19.03 10.19 -10.23
CA LYS A 520 -20.12 10.90 -10.93
C LYS A 520 -21.01 10.02 -11.83
N THR A 521 -21.22 8.74 -11.49
CA THR A 521 -22.05 7.85 -12.31
C THR A 521 -23.55 8.16 -12.18
N ASN A 522 -24.25 8.28 -13.30
CA ASN A 522 -25.69 8.53 -13.33
C ASN A 522 -26.50 7.27 -13.68
N MET A 523 -26.43 6.21 -12.84
CA MET A 523 -27.22 4.98 -13.02
C MET A 523 -28.43 4.87 -12.07
N GLY A 524 -28.73 5.95 -11.35
CA GLY A 524 -29.75 5.98 -10.29
C GLY A 524 -29.26 5.43 -8.94
N LYS A 525 -29.83 5.96 -7.84
CA LYS A 525 -29.37 5.74 -6.44
C LYS A 525 -29.17 4.27 -6.06
N LYS A 526 -30.13 3.40 -6.42
CA LYS A 526 -30.08 1.96 -6.08
C LYS A 526 -28.96 1.22 -6.84
N MET A 527 -28.75 1.53 -8.12
CA MET A 527 -27.71 0.87 -8.93
C MET A 527 -26.32 1.40 -8.56
N ASN A 528 -26.19 2.72 -8.40
CA ASN A 528 -24.95 3.36 -7.94
C ASN A 528 -24.45 2.74 -6.63
N ARG A 529 -25.33 2.52 -5.65
CA ARG A 529 -24.97 1.84 -4.39
C ARG A 529 -24.38 0.45 -4.63
N LYS A 530 -25.05 -0.40 -5.45
CA LYS A 530 -24.54 -1.74 -5.77
C LYS A 530 -23.18 -1.68 -6.46
N PHE A 531 -23.01 -0.75 -7.40
CA PHE A 531 -21.76 -0.56 -8.13
C PHE A 531 -20.61 -0.13 -7.21
N TYR A 532 -20.85 0.85 -6.33
CA TYR A 532 -19.85 1.36 -5.40
C TYR A 532 -19.39 0.29 -4.42
N GLU A 533 -20.28 -0.60 -3.98
CA GLU A 533 -19.98 -1.65 -3.02
C GLU A 533 -19.17 -2.84 -3.59
N ILE A 534 -19.05 -2.98 -4.92
CA ILE A 534 -18.23 -4.04 -5.55
C ILE A 534 -16.76 -3.59 -5.63
N PRO A 535 -15.80 -4.30 -5.03
CA PRO A 535 -14.40 -3.87 -4.97
C PRO A 535 -13.60 -4.26 -6.23
N TYR A 536 -13.94 -3.74 -7.41
CA TYR A 536 -13.30 -4.10 -8.69
C TYR A 536 -11.78 -3.97 -8.71
N MET A 537 -11.21 -2.86 -8.23
CA MET A 537 -9.75 -2.71 -8.17
C MET A 537 -9.08 -3.77 -7.29
N LYS A 538 -9.75 -4.23 -6.23
CA LYS A 538 -9.24 -5.31 -5.39
C LYS A 538 -9.19 -6.63 -6.17
N LEU A 539 -10.17 -6.89 -7.05
CA LEU A 539 -10.16 -8.03 -7.96
C LEU A 539 -9.02 -7.92 -8.98
N VAL A 540 -8.87 -6.77 -9.64
CA VAL A 540 -7.81 -6.54 -10.63
C VAL A 540 -6.41 -6.68 -10.01
N TYR A 541 -6.18 -6.12 -8.81
CA TYR A 541 -4.90 -6.29 -8.13
C TYR A 541 -4.62 -7.73 -7.73
N LYS A 542 -5.63 -8.47 -7.23
CA LYS A 542 -5.46 -9.90 -6.92
C LYS A 542 -5.16 -10.71 -8.19
N LEU A 543 -5.82 -10.42 -9.31
CA LEU A 543 -5.51 -11.04 -10.61
C LEU A 543 -4.06 -10.76 -10.99
N ARG A 544 -3.66 -9.49 -11.02
CA ARG A 544 -2.30 -9.07 -11.39
C ARG A 544 -1.25 -9.77 -10.54
N ASP A 545 -1.41 -9.77 -9.22
CA ASP A 545 -0.42 -10.34 -8.30
C ASP A 545 -0.32 -11.87 -8.48
N LYS A 546 -1.44 -12.56 -8.76
CA LYS A 546 -1.44 -14.01 -9.02
C LYS A 546 -0.92 -14.37 -10.41
N LEU A 547 -1.26 -13.60 -11.44
CA LEU A 547 -0.79 -13.80 -12.82
C LEU A 547 0.73 -13.58 -12.92
N ALA A 548 1.25 -12.56 -12.24
CA ALA A 548 2.69 -12.31 -12.18
C ALA A 548 3.47 -13.49 -11.56
N ALA A 549 2.90 -14.16 -10.55
CA ALA A 549 3.50 -15.36 -9.97
C ALA A 549 3.53 -16.56 -10.95
N SER A 550 2.64 -16.57 -11.94
CA SER A 550 2.54 -17.59 -13.00
C SER A 550 3.17 -17.14 -14.34
N ASN A 551 4.00 -16.08 -14.35
CA ASN A 551 4.60 -15.47 -15.55
C ASN A 551 3.59 -15.00 -16.61
N GLN A 552 2.34 -14.73 -16.23
CA GLN A 552 1.30 -14.21 -17.11
C GLN A 552 1.25 -12.69 -17.03
N LYS A 553 1.03 -12.02 -18.17
CA LYS A 553 0.89 -10.57 -18.25
C LYS A 553 -0.56 -10.15 -18.02
N LEU A 554 -0.78 -9.14 -17.18
CA LEU A 554 -2.08 -8.46 -17.08
C LEU A 554 -1.98 -7.06 -17.67
N GLU A 555 -2.82 -6.79 -18.66
CA GLU A 555 -2.93 -5.50 -19.35
C GLU A 555 -4.28 -4.86 -19.04
N ILE A 556 -4.30 -3.54 -18.82
CA ILE A 556 -5.52 -2.79 -18.55
C ILE A 556 -5.78 -1.86 -19.73
N ILE A 557 -6.97 -1.93 -20.32
CA ILE A 557 -7.38 -1.08 -21.44
C ILE A 557 -8.65 -0.30 -21.08
N ASN A 558 -8.79 0.91 -21.63
CA ASN A 558 -9.96 1.75 -21.45
C ASN A 558 -11.16 1.22 -22.27
N GLU A 559 -12.35 1.14 -21.65
CA GLU A 559 -13.60 0.61 -22.20
C GLU A 559 -14.46 1.64 -22.97
N SER A 560 -13.92 2.81 -23.32
CA SER A 560 -14.64 3.80 -24.14
C SER A 560 -15.08 3.18 -25.46
N TYR A 561 -16.37 3.30 -25.74
CA TYR A 561 -17.08 2.81 -26.94
C TYR A 561 -17.15 1.28 -27.11
N THR A 562 -16.49 0.48 -26.26
CA THR A 562 -16.43 -0.99 -26.40
C THR A 562 -17.80 -1.68 -26.27
N SER A 563 -18.74 -1.08 -25.54
CA SER A 563 -20.10 -1.61 -25.37
C SER A 563 -21.09 -1.18 -26.46
N LYS A 564 -20.71 -0.23 -27.34
CA LYS A 564 -21.56 0.28 -28.42
C LYS A 564 -21.18 -0.28 -29.77
N CYS A 565 -19.88 -0.32 -30.07
CA CYS A 565 -19.40 -0.82 -31.35
C CYS A 565 -19.72 -2.30 -31.52
N ASP A 566 -20.05 -2.68 -32.74
CA ASP A 566 -20.33 -4.04 -33.14
C ASP A 566 -19.05 -4.85 -33.27
N SER A 567 -18.88 -5.80 -32.35
CA SER A 567 -17.68 -6.63 -32.31
C SER A 567 -17.59 -7.64 -33.45
N LEU A 568 -18.70 -8.24 -33.90
CA LEU A 568 -18.66 -9.26 -34.95
C LEU A 568 -18.57 -8.63 -36.35
N ALA A 569 -19.11 -7.42 -36.52
CA ALA A 569 -18.96 -6.65 -37.76
C ALA A 569 -17.59 -5.97 -37.89
N LEU A 570 -16.69 -6.16 -36.91
CA LEU A 570 -15.40 -5.47 -36.85
C LEU A 570 -15.51 -3.95 -36.97
N GLU A 571 -16.59 -3.36 -36.44
CA GLU A 571 -16.80 -1.91 -36.46
C GLU A 571 -15.67 -1.21 -35.69
N GLU A 572 -15.15 -0.11 -36.25
CA GLU A 572 -14.08 0.70 -35.65
C GLU A 572 -14.48 1.15 -34.23
N ILE A 573 -13.55 1.09 -33.26
CA ILE A 573 -13.84 1.35 -31.85
C ILE A 573 -13.71 2.85 -31.54
N CYS A 574 -14.61 3.63 -32.13
CA CYS A 574 -14.67 5.07 -31.95
C CYS A 574 -16.13 5.55 -31.80
N ARG A 575 -16.31 6.87 -31.74
CA ARG A 575 -17.65 7.46 -31.71
C ARG A 575 -18.20 7.51 -33.14
N HIS A 576 -19.28 6.80 -33.38
CA HIS A 576 -20.03 6.88 -34.63
C HIS A 576 -21.28 7.75 -34.51
N THR A 577 -21.70 8.33 -35.64
CA THR A 577 -23.03 8.96 -35.80
C THR A 577 -24.12 7.91 -35.78
N THR A 578 -23.90 6.81 -36.50
CA THR A 578 -24.75 5.61 -36.57
C THR A 578 -23.87 4.40 -36.34
N TYR A 579 -24.26 3.53 -35.41
CA TYR A 579 -23.54 2.29 -35.12
C TYR A 579 -24.09 1.13 -35.95
N ASN A 580 -23.22 0.22 -36.38
CA ASN A 580 -23.60 -0.98 -37.15
C ASN A 580 -24.51 -1.90 -36.34
N GLY A 581 -24.17 -2.07 -35.06
CA GLY A 581 -24.91 -2.90 -34.12
C GLY A 581 -25.74 -2.06 -33.14
N LYS A 582 -26.68 -2.72 -32.47
CA LYS A 582 -27.45 -2.07 -31.39
C LYS A 582 -27.75 -3.02 -30.25
N ARG A 583 -27.73 -2.47 -29.04
CA ARG A 583 -28.27 -3.15 -27.87
C ARG A 583 -29.80 -3.16 -27.94
N THR A 584 -30.39 -4.32 -28.20
CA THR A 584 -31.85 -4.47 -28.33
C THR A 584 -32.54 -4.40 -26.98
N MET A 585 -31.97 -5.07 -25.98
CA MET A 585 -32.41 -4.99 -24.59
C MET A 585 -31.25 -5.23 -23.63
N ARG A 586 -31.49 -5.08 -22.33
CA ARG A 586 -30.45 -5.29 -21.34
C ARG A 586 -29.93 -6.73 -21.39
N GLY A 587 -28.65 -6.87 -21.75
CA GLY A 587 -27.96 -8.15 -21.85
C GLY A 587 -27.92 -8.77 -23.25
N LEU A 588 -28.62 -8.18 -24.23
CA LEU A 588 -28.67 -8.67 -25.60
C LEU A 588 -28.21 -7.59 -26.59
N PHE A 589 -27.34 -7.97 -27.52
CA PHE A 589 -26.81 -7.11 -28.57
C PHE A 589 -27.14 -7.74 -29.93
N SER A 590 -27.62 -6.92 -30.85
CA SER A 590 -27.85 -7.30 -32.26
C SER A 590 -26.69 -6.77 -33.07
N SER A 591 -25.92 -7.70 -33.61
CA SER A 591 -24.79 -7.47 -34.48
C SER A 591 -25.22 -7.63 -35.94
N HIS A 592 -24.68 -6.82 -36.84
CA HIS A 592 -24.99 -6.84 -38.28
C HIS A 592 -23.69 -6.96 -39.11
N PRO A 593 -22.96 -8.08 -39.00
CA PRO A 593 -21.78 -8.31 -39.82
C PRO A 593 -22.19 -8.61 -41.27
N GLU A 594 -21.29 -8.41 -42.24
CA GLU A 594 -21.56 -8.82 -43.63
C GLU A 594 -21.53 -10.35 -43.79
N GLU A 595 -20.60 -11.01 -43.09
CA GLU A 595 -20.40 -12.47 -43.11
C GLU A 595 -20.23 -13.04 -41.69
N ILE A 596 -20.59 -14.32 -41.52
CA ILE A 596 -20.47 -15.06 -40.25
C ILE A 596 -19.85 -16.44 -40.47
N TYR A 597 -19.10 -16.93 -39.46
CA TYR A 597 -18.59 -18.30 -39.47
C TYR A 597 -19.69 -19.30 -39.11
N SER A 598 -19.97 -20.24 -40.01
CA SER A 598 -20.85 -21.36 -39.72
C SER A 598 -20.06 -22.53 -39.15
N SER A 599 -20.31 -22.89 -37.89
CA SER A 599 -19.72 -24.08 -37.28
C SER A 599 -20.23 -25.40 -37.86
N VAL A 600 -21.39 -25.37 -38.52
CA VAL A 600 -21.99 -26.54 -39.19
C VAL A 600 -21.32 -26.79 -40.54
N SER A 601 -21.07 -25.73 -41.32
CA SER A 601 -20.50 -25.87 -42.67
C SER A 601 -19.00 -25.57 -42.77
N GLY A 602 -18.37 -25.05 -41.72
CA GLY A 602 -16.95 -24.72 -41.67
C GLY A 602 -16.51 -23.54 -42.55
N LYS A 603 -17.46 -22.72 -43.05
CA LYS A 603 -17.22 -21.63 -44.01
C LYS A 603 -17.81 -20.29 -43.52
N MET A 604 -17.31 -19.19 -44.09
CA MET A 604 -18.00 -17.89 -44.06
C MET A 604 -19.30 -18.00 -44.86
N ILE A 605 -20.40 -17.51 -44.30
CA ILE A 605 -21.70 -17.37 -44.98
C ILE A 605 -22.21 -15.95 -44.79
N LYS A 606 -22.96 -15.41 -45.77
CA LYS A 606 -23.59 -14.09 -45.63
C LYS A 606 -24.49 -14.07 -44.38
N ALA A 607 -24.36 -13.00 -43.59
CA ALA A 607 -25.22 -12.82 -42.43
C ALA A 607 -26.68 -12.55 -42.88
N ASN A 608 -27.64 -13.07 -42.12
CA ASN A 608 -29.06 -12.78 -42.38
C ASN A 608 -29.36 -11.29 -42.10
N LYS A 609 -30.26 -10.67 -42.86
CA LYS A 609 -30.79 -9.31 -42.63
C LYS A 609 -31.25 -9.06 -41.17
N LYS A 610 -31.65 -10.11 -40.44
CA LYS A 610 -32.07 -10.01 -39.03
C LYS A 610 -30.92 -9.79 -38.02
N GLY A 611 -29.66 -9.89 -38.45
CA GLY A 611 -28.49 -9.77 -37.57
C GLY A 611 -28.23 -11.01 -36.70
N VAL A 612 -27.10 -11.02 -36.00
CA VAL A 612 -26.70 -12.05 -35.04
C VAL A 612 -26.88 -11.53 -33.62
N LEU A 613 -27.56 -12.32 -32.80
CA LEU A 613 -27.76 -11.99 -31.39
C LEU A 613 -26.64 -12.59 -30.54
N LEU A 614 -25.98 -11.74 -29.75
CA LEU A 614 -25.01 -12.16 -28.74
C LEU A 614 -25.23 -11.43 -27.43
N ASN A 615 -24.60 -11.95 -26.37
CA ASN A 615 -24.62 -11.27 -25.08
C ASN A 615 -23.90 -9.92 -25.17
N ALA A 616 -24.52 -8.86 -24.65
CA ALA A 616 -23.96 -7.50 -24.74
C ALA A 616 -22.61 -7.34 -24.02
N ASP A 617 -22.38 -8.06 -22.93
CA ASP A 617 -21.11 -8.01 -22.20
C ASP A 617 -20.04 -8.88 -22.90
N VAL A 618 -20.47 -9.89 -23.69
CA VAL A 618 -19.54 -10.64 -24.58
C VAL A 618 -19.09 -9.75 -25.73
N ASN A 619 -20.00 -8.96 -26.33
CA ASN A 619 -19.63 -7.93 -27.30
C ASN A 619 -18.59 -6.96 -26.73
N GLY A 620 -18.82 -6.48 -25.50
CA GLY A 620 -17.86 -5.65 -24.76
C GLY A 620 -16.50 -6.32 -24.57
N ALA A 621 -16.48 -7.58 -24.11
CA ALA A 621 -15.25 -8.34 -23.91
C ALA A 621 -14.47 -8.56 -25.23
N ILE A 622 -15.14 -8.83 -26.35
CA ILE A 622 -14.48 -8.94 -27.65
C ILE A 622 -13.83 -7.61 -28.05
N ASN A 623 -14.56 -6.49 -27.93
CA ASN A 623 -14.03 -5.17 -28.27
C ASN A 623 -12.86 -4.73 -27.37
N ILE A 624 -12.83 -5.16 -26.10
CA ILE A 624 -11.67 -4.96 -25.22
C ILE A 624 -10.41 -5.60 -25.81
N MET A 625 -10.51 -6.84 -26.35
CA MET A 625 -9.37 -7.48 -27.01
C MET A 625 -8.98 -6.75 -28.29
N ARG A 626 -9.96 -6.43 -29.14
CA ARG A 626 -9.73 -5.72 -30.41
C ARG A 626 -8.98 -4.40 -30.20
N LYS A 627 -9.44 -3.59 -29.24
CA LYS A 627 -8.81 -2.31 -28.90
C LYS A 627 -7.38 -2.47 -28.38
N TRP A 628 -7.13 -3.53 -27.60
CA TRP A 628 -5.78 -3.83 -27.14
C TRP A 628 -4.86 -4.25 -28.30
N GLU A 629 -5.32 -5.10 -29.22
CA GLU A 629 -4.54 -5.48 -30.41
C GLU A 629 -4.20 -4.23 -31.24
N GLU A 630 -5.18 -3.34 -31.47
CA GLU A 630 -5.00 -2.09 -32.22
C GLU A 630 -3.94 -1.19 -31.57
N THR A 631 -3.98 -1.03 -30.24
CA THR A 631 -2.97 -0.27 -29.47
C THR A 631 -1.57 -0.89 -29.58
N ASN A 632 -1.46 -2.18 -29.93
CA ASN A 632 -0.21 -2.88 -30.16
C ASN A 632 0.12 -3.01 -31.67
N GLY A 633 -0.50 -2.21 -32.54
CA GLY A 633 -0.25 -2.18 -33.98
C GLY A 633 -0.74 -3.41 -34.73
N LYS A 634 -1.72 -4.14 -34.17
CA LYS A 634 -2.31 -5.33 -34.77
C LYS A 634 -3.79 -5.13 -35.02
N GLU A 635 -4.25 -5.59 -36.19
CA GLU A 635 -5.66 -5.57 -36.53
C GLU A 635 -6.27 -6.98 -36.42
N MET A 636 -7.40 -7.10 -35.72
CA MET A 636 -8.16 -8.34 -35.67
C MET A 636 -9.01 -8.51 -36.93
N LYS A 637 -8.52 -9.29 -37.90
CA LYS A 637 -9.25 -9.57 -39.15
C LYS A 637 -10.47 -10.50 -39.00
N LYS A 638 -10.56 -11.25 -37.88
CA LYS A 638 -11.70 -12.13 -37.61
C LYS A 638 -11.89 -12.37 -36.12
N ILE A 639 -13.14 -12.48 -35.70
CA ILE A 639 -13.51 -12.90 -34.34
C ILE A 639 -13.57 -14.42 -34.30
N ARG A 640 -12.74 -15.04 -33.46
CA ARG A 640 -12.68 -16.50 -33.24
C ARG A 640 -13.35 -16.88 -31.92
N GLY A 641 -13.70 -18.14 -31.75
CA GLY A 641 -14.26 -18.66 -30.50
C GLY A 641 -15.37 -19.68 -30.75
N LYS A 642 -15.60 -20.55 -29.78
CA LYS A 642 -16.69 -21.53 -29.78
C LYS A 642 -17.91 -20.94 -29.07
N ASN A 643 -19.11 -21.19 -29.60
CA ASN A 643 -20.36 -20.78 -28.95
C ASN A 643 -20.40 -19.31 -28.50
N ILE A 644 -19.85 -18.39 -29.32
CA ILE A 644 -19.70 -16.96 -28.95
C ILE A 644 -21.03 -16.33 -28.50
N CYS A 645 -22.12 -16.71 -29.16
CA CYS A 645 -23.46 -16.17 -28.89
C CYS A 645 -24.11 -16.78 -27.63
N ASN A 646 -23.59 -17.90 -27.12
CA ASN A 646 -24.14 -18.61 -25.95
C ASN A 646 -23.07 -18.86 -24.88
N PRO A 647 -22.70 -17.83 -24.10
CA PRO A 647 -21.63 -17.92 -23.11
C PRO A 647 -21.96 -18.87 -21.96
N GLN A 648 -20.95 -19.61 -21.50
CA GLN A 648 -21.07 -20.51 -20.35
C GLN A 648 -21.13 -19.71 -19.04
N VAL A 649 -22.13 -19.97 -18.19
CA VAL A 649 -22.19 -19.37 -16.85
C VAL A 649 -21.39 -20.20 -15.86
N VAL A 650 -20.37 -19.58 -15.25
CA VAL A 650 -19.48 -20.23 -14.28
C VAL A 650 -19.93 -19.94 -12.85
N ARG A 651 -20.02 -21.00 -12.04
CA ARG A 651 -20.26 -20.94 -10.60
C ARG A 651 -18.96 -21.21 -9.85
N VAL A 652 -18.27 -20.15 -9.44
CA VAL A 652 -16.97 -20.22 -8.73
C VAL A 652 -17.00 -21.10 -7.48
N ARG A 653 -18.15 -21.21 -6.80
CA ARG A 653 -18.28 -22.02 -5.58
C ARG A 653 -18.05 -23.51 -5.82
N ASP A 654 -18.43 -23.99 -7.00
CA ASP A 654 -18.42 -25.41 -7.33
C ASP A 654 -16.96 -25.89 -7.51
N TYR A 655 -16.08 -24.99 -7.97
CA TYR A 655 -14.64 -25.22 -8.06
C TYR A 655 -13.92 -25.35 -6.69
N VAL A 656 -14.42 -24.68 -5.65
CA VAL A 656 -13.79 -24.67 -4.33
C VAL A 656 -14.02 -25.99 -3.58
N ASN A 657 -15.16 -26.65 -3.81
CA ASN A 657 -15.51 -27.91 -3.15
C ASN A 657 -14.72 -29.11 -3.71
N VAL A 658 -14.34 -29.10 -4.98
CA VAL A 658 -13.55 -30.19 -5.61
C VAL A 658 -12.17 -30.33 -4.96
N LYS A 659 -11.53 -29.22 -4.53
CA LYS A 659 -10.23 -29.23 -3.83
C LYS A 659 -10.30 -29.51 -2.31
N LYS A 660 -11.49 -29.79 -1.76
CA LYS A 660 -11.62 -30.31 -0.39
C LYS A 660 -11.75 -31.82 -0.35
N VAL A 661 -11.96 -32.46 -1.50
CA VAL A 661 -12.19 -33.90 -1.65
C VAL A 661 -10.96 -34.60 -2.25
N ASN A 662 -10.03 -33.83 -2.83
CA ASN A 662 -8.68 -34.26 -3.22
C ASN A 662 -7.66 -33.49 -2.38
#